data_AF-K6U5Z7-F1
#
_entry.id   AF-K6U5Z7-F1
#
_cell.length_a   1.000
_cell.length_b   1.000
_cell.length_c   1.000
_cell.angle_alpha   90.00
_cell.angle_beta   90.00
_cell.angle_gamma   90.00
#
_symmetry.space_group_name_H-M   'P 1'
#
loop_
_entity.id
_entity.type
_entity.pdbx_description
1 polymer ?
#
loop_
_entity_poly.entity_id
_entity_poly.type
_entity_poly.pdbx_seq_one_letter_code
_entity_poly.pdbx_strand_id
1 'polypeptide(L)'
;MAKKIKKSQILRHCMQVIMFLLLPGLYAMTFSELRTVYEMIIKGNFNFLQALPSLVEFVAVMFLTIIAGRWFCGWMCAFGAYNDLIYFISKKIFKSKFKVNEKVDSILKYAKYVVLIFIIIISWTIGSNILESTSPWDVFGQITNISTVISNLLIGLVLLALITIGAFFVERFFCRYLCPLGAVFSIISKIGITKINKPKADCGKCRACTINCSMGLQLYKVDKVKGGDCINCLKCTEVCPRNNANANILGQDLNAALTGSVAMAAMLGVYGFTNFGVDALTKAGIISNDSAVSSSEASNDLTAANASQKYKDGTYTGSGQGFNGGTTKVSITIADGKISKIDILSNGDDHQYFERACGIITKEILSKQSSDVDIVSGATYSSKGIISAVKDALRQASNTDSDSDTSNNSNETKDQVAASAPEASSKDKTSSDAGDSVKVTASKFKDGTYTGTGTGFEGGTTKMSVTIANGKMTSIKTLSYGDTPEFYQKASGVLINEMLSTQSTAVDTVSGATFSSRGIIGAVRNALNQAGVLDSGSNASSTASSDNASKGEPTTPPLVANSKSTPPPVSEQTGATPPPVVNQKGTSSSSTAGQGGTSSSGTSKGQYKDGTYTGSGSGFGGTTKISVTISNGKIVSISTISNEDTSRYYNRAIGTITNSVISKQSASVDTVSGATYSSNGIIEAIRNALSQAK
;
A
#
# COMPACT_ATOMS: atom_id res chain seq x y z
N MET A 1 -18.07 -34.61 26.76
CA MET A 1 -17.12 -33.76 27.51
C MET A 1 -16.58 -32.67 26.60
N ALA A 2 -16.78 -31.40 26.91
CA ALA A 2 -16.16 -30.30 26.13
C ALA A 2 -14.66 -30.21 26.44
N LYS A 3 -13.81 -30.26 25.41
CA LYS A 3 -12.36 -30.29 25.58
C LYS A 3 -11.84 -28.87 25.87
N LYS A 4 -11.68 -28.52 27.15
CA LYS A 4 -11.12 -27.23 27.59
C LYS A 4 -9.82 -26.93 26.83
N ILE A 5 -9.82 -25.87 26.02
CA ILE A 5 -8.62 -25.36 25.34
C ILE A 5 -7.69 -24.79 26.43
N LYS A 6 -6.42 -25.18 26.48
CA LYS A 6 -5.50 -24.62 27.50
C LYS A 6 -5.19 -23.17 27.14
N LYS A 7 -4.93 -22.34 28.17
CA LYS A 7 -4.71 -20.88 28.03
C LYS A 7 -3.63 -20.52 26.99
N SER A 8 -2.61 -21.36 26.82
CA SER A 8 -1.49 -21.16 25.88
C SER A 8 -1.92 -21.21 24.40
N GLN A 9 -2.77 -22.16 23.97
CA GLN A 9 -3.30 -22.12 22.60
C GLN A 9 -4.25 -20.93 22.41
N ILE A 10 -5.03 -20.54 23.42
CA ILE A 10 -5.90 -19.35 23.31
C ILE A 10 -5.04 -18.11 23.05
N LEU A 11 -4.02 -17.87 23.90
CA LEU A 11 -3.05 -16.79 23.73
C LEU A 11 -2.40 -16.80 22.34
N ARG A 12 -1.98 -17.97 21.86
CA ARG A 12 -1.41 -18.13 20.51
C ARG A 12 -2.37 -17.72 19.41
N HIS A 13 -3.64 -18.15 19.45
CA HIS A 13 -4.61 -17.79 18.41
C HIS A 13 -5.01 -16.31 18.48
N CYS A 14 -5.17 -15.74 19.69
CA CYS A 14 -5.37 -14.30 19.87
C CYS A 14 -4.22 -13.50 19.27
N MET A 15 -2.97 -13.86 19.59
CA MET A 15 -1.77 -13.23 19.04
C MET A 15 -1.71 -13.35 17.51
N GLN A 16 -1.97 -14.53 16.96
CA GLN A 16 -2.02 -14.76 15.51
C GLN A 16 -3.07 -13.89 14.81
N VAL A 17 -4.24 -13.68 15.42
CA VAL A 17 -5.30 -12.79 14.89
C VAL A 17 -4.90 -11.32 14.99
N ILE A 18 -4.32 -10.89 16.10
CA ILE A 18 -3.83 -9.51 16.29
C ILE A 18 -2.76 -9.17 15.24
N MET A 19 -1.77 -10.05 15.04
CA MET A 19 -0.72 -9.85 14.03
C MET A 19 -1.26 -9.90 12.59
N PHE A 20 -2.25 -10.76 12.31
CA PHE A 20 -2.91 -10.83 11.00
C PHE A 20 -3.74 -9.58 10.67
N LEU A 21 -4.39 -8.97 11.66
CA LEU A 21 -5.25 -7.80 11.47
C LEU A 21 -4.48 -6.47 11.51
N LEU A 22 -3.58 -6.28 12.47
CA LEU A 22 -2.86 -5.02 12.64
C LEU A 22 -1.62 -4.92 11.75
N LEU A 23 -0.93 -6.03 11.51
CA LEU A 23 0.43 -6.06 10.98
C LEU A 23 0.66 -7.12 9.87
N PRO A 24 -0.24 -7.29 8.87
CA PRO A 24 0.05 -8.16 7.73
C PRO A 24 1.28 -7.68 6.94
N GLY A 25 1.46 -6.36 6.85
CA GLY A 25 2.61 -5.71 6.19
C GLY A 25 3.94 -5.85 6.94
N LEU A 26 3.94 -6.05 8.27
CA LEU A 26 5.18 -6.26 9.06
C LEU A 26 6.01 -7.41 8.47
N TYR A 27 5.35 -8.49 8.09
CA TYR A 27 6.02 -9.62 7.46
C TYR A 27 6.67 -9.23 6.13
N ALA A 28 5.98 -8.47 5.28
CA ALA A 28 6.53 -7.99 4.01
C ALA A 28 7.71 -7.03 4.23
N MET A 29 7.65 -6.14 5.22
CA MET A 29 8.76 -5.23 5.56
C MET A 29 10.01 -6.02 5.98
N THR A 30 9.91 -6.97 6.92
CA THR A 30 11.07 -7.83 7.30
C THR A 30 11.68 -8.63 6.14
N PHE A 31 10.97 -8.77 5.01
CA PHE A 31 11.47 -9.39 3.78
C PHE A 31 12.07 -8.36 2.81
N SER A 32 11.46 -7.18 2.73
CA SER A 32 11.99 -6.03 1.98
C SER A 32 13.37 -5.64 2.50
N GLU A 33 13.57 -5.60 3.81
CA GLU A 33 14.88 -5.30 4.42
C GLU A 33 15.95 -6.32 4.02
N LEU A 34 15.63 -7.62 4.17
CA LEU A 34 16.52 -8.72 3.79
C LEU A 34 16.88 -8.71 2.30
N ARG A 35 15.89 -8.39 1.45
CA ARG A 35 16.06 -8.26 0.00
C ARG A 35 16.90 -7.03 -0.36
N THR A 36 16.69 -5.90 0.30
CA THR A 36 17.39 -4.64 0.05
C THR A 36 18.88 -4.78 0.37
N VAL A 37 19.24 -5.41 1.49
CA VAL A 37 20.63 -5.74 1.83
C VAL A 37 21.26 -6.65 0.76
N TYR A 38 20.56 -7.69 0.32
CA TYR A 38 21.03 -8.60 -0.72
C TYR A 38 21.21 -7.92 -2.09
N GLU A 39 20.31 -7.01 -2.46
CA GLU A 39 20.44 -6.24 -3.71
C GLU A 39 21.57 -5.20 -3.66
N MET A 40 21.82 -4.55 -2.52
CA MET A 40 23.00 -3.67 -2.36
C MET A 40 24.31 -4.44 -2.51
N ILE A 41 24.37 -5.70 -2.03
CA ILE A 41 25.52 -6.59 -2.22
C ILE A 41 25.71 -6.95 -3.71
N ILE A 42 24.64 -7.34 -4.42
CA ILE A 42 24.73 -7.67 -5.87
C ILE A 42 25.10 -6.45 -6.72
N LYS A 43 24.54 -5.27 -6.41
CA LYS A 43 24.73 -4.04 -7.18
C LYS A 43 26.07 -3.34 -6.89
N GLY A 44 26.90 -3.88 -5.99
CA GLY A 44 28.22 -3.34 -5.60
C GLY A 44 28.18 -2.03 -4.80
N ASN A 45 27.05 -1.32 -4.79
CA ASN A 45 26.86 -0.06 -4.07
C ASN A 45 26.39 -0.30 -2.62
N PHE A 46 27.24 -0.91 -1.80
CA PHE A 46 26.92 -1.20 -0.40
C PHE A 46 27.21 0.00 0.50
N ASN A 47 26.16 0.79 0.81
CA ASN A 47 26.24 1.82 1.84
C ASN A 47 25.88 1.22 3.21
N PHE A 48 26.89 1.08 4.09
CA PHE A 48 26.72 0.49 5.42
C PHE A 48 25.74 1.26 6.32
N LEU A 49 25.73 2.61 6.26
CA LEU A 49 24.84 3.43 7.07
C LEU A 49 23.38 3.29 6.62
N GLN A 50 23.13 3.20 5.31
CA GLN A 50 21.81 2.91 4.77
C GLN A 50 21.35 1.48 5.11
N ALA A 51 22.27 0.52 5.12
CA ALA A 51 21.98 -0.88 5.45
C ALA A 51 21.79 -1.16 6.96
N LEU A 52 22.18 -0.23 7.86
CA LEU A 52 22.21 -0.46 9.30
C LEU A 52 20.86 -0.88 9.91
N PRO A 53 19.73 -0.20 9.65
CA PRO A 53 18.43 -0.58 10.23
C PRO A 53 18.01 -2.00 9.82
N SER A 54 18.10 -2.29 8.53
CA SER A 54 17.82 -3.59 7.91
C SER A 54 18.70 -4.71 8.50
N LEU A 55 19.99 -4.41 8.70
CA LEU A 55 20.97 -5.35 9.26
C LEU A 55 20.73 -5.60 10.76
N VAL A 56 20.40 -4.56 11.54
CA VAL A 56 20.08 -4.67 12.97
C VAL A 56 18.82 -5.49 13.18
N GLU A 57 17.75 -5.25 12.41
CA GLU A 57 16.53 -6.08 12.49
C GLU A 57 16.82 -7.53 12.08
N PHE A 58 17.56 -7.74 10.98
CA PHE A 58 17.94 -9.10 10.57
C PHE A 58 18.73 -9.83 11.66
N VAL A 59 19.79 -9.21 12.21
CA VAL A 59 20.61 -9.81 13.29
C VAL A 59 19.78 -10.08 14.54
N ALA A 60 18.87 -9.19 14.91
CA ALA A 60 17.97 -9.41 16.05
C ALA A 60 17.00 -10.58 15.82
N VAL A 61 16.42 -10.72 14.61
CA VAL A 61 15.57 -11.85 14.23
C VAL A 61 16.36 -13.16 14.16
N MET A 62 17.61 -13.13 13.70
CA MET A 62 18.53 -14.27 13.75
C MET A 62 18.80 -14.71 15.19
N PHE A 63 19.19 -13.78 16.06
CA PHE A 63 19.47 -14.04 17.47
C PHE A 63 18.25 -14.58 18.22
N LEU A 64 17.06 -13.98 18.02
CA LEU A 64 15.80 -14.48 18.57
C LEU A 64 15.46 -15.87 18.03
N THR A 65 15.75 -16.17 16.75
CA THR A 65 15.55 -17.50 16.15
C THR A 65 16.52 -18.56 16.71
N ILE A 66 17.70 -18.16 17.18
CA ILE A 66 18.64 -19.05 17.89
C ILE A 66 18.13 -19.32 19.31
N ILE A 67 17.65 -18.31 20.05
CA ILE A 67 17.13 -18.51 21.41
C ILE A 67 15.81 -19.31 21.38
N ALA A 68 14.79 -18.76 20.70
CA ALA A 68 13.41 -19.26 20.73
C ALA A 68 13.09 -20.32 19.67
N GLY A 69 14.02 -20.63 18.75
CA GLY A 69 13.74 -21.47 17.58
C GLY A 69 12.83 -20.74 16.57
N ARG A 70 12.08 -21.49 15.75
CA ARG A 70 11.14 -20.93 14.73
C ARG A 70 9.84 -20.39 15.34
N TRP A 71 9.93 -19.71 16.48
CA TRP A 71 8.79 -19.22 17.25
C TRP A 71 7.95 -18.19 16.47
N PHE A 72 8.60 -17.24 15.77
CA PHE A 72 7.96 -16.29 14.85
C PHE A 72 7.03 -16.98 13.85
N CYS A 73 7.47 -18.08 13.22
CA CYS A 73 6.63 -18.84 12.29
C CYS A 73 5.37 -19.40 12.96
N GLY A 74 5.45 -19.78 14.24
CA GLY A 74 4.35 -20.38 14.99
C GLY A 74 3.33 -19.39 15.58
N TRP A 75 3.76 -18.17 15.90
CA TRP A 75 3.00 -17.22 16.72
C TRP A 75 2.80 -15.83 16.10
N MET A 76 3.76 -15.31 15.32
CA MET A 76 3.69 -13.95 14.72
C MET A 76 3.34 -13.95 13.24
N CYS A 77 3.84 -14.91 12.46
CA CYS A 77 3.70 -14.93 11.00
C CYS A 77 2.23 -14.94 10.56
N ALA A 78 1.75 -13.81 10.00
CA ALA A 78 0.40 -13.62 9.51
C ALA A 78 -0.01 -14.67 8.44
N PHE A 79 0.90 -15.02 7.52
CA PHE A 79 0.65 -16.07 6.53
C PHE A 79 0.57 -17.48 7.14
N GLY A 80 1.28 -17.71 8.25
CA GLY A 80 1.15 -18.90 9.08
C GLY A 80 -0.19 -18.96 9.83
N ALA A 81 -0.71 -17.80 10.27
CA ALA A 81 -2.05 -17.67 10.81
C ALA A 81 -3.13 -17.90 9.73
N TYR A 82 -2.96 -17.37 8.53
CA TYR A 82 -3.81 -17.63 7.37
C TYR A 82 -3.89 -19.13 7.04
N ASN A 83 -2.73 -19.82 6.98
CA ASN A 83 -2.70 -21.27 6.74
C ASN A 83 -3.38 -22.08 7.88
N ASP A 84 -3.21 -21.67 9.15
CA ASP A 84 -3.92 -22.29 10.28
C ASP A 84 -5.45 -22.06 10.19
N LEU A 85 -5.88 -20.86 9.78
CA LEU A 85 -7.28 -20.48 9.63
C LEU A 85 -7.98 -21.26 8.51
N ILE A 86 -7.38 -21.34 7.33
CA ILE A 86 -7.91 -22.11 6.19
C ILE A 86 -8.04 -23.61 6.56
N TYR A 87 -7.05 -24.18 7.23
CA TYR A 87 -7.12 -25.57 7.71
C TYR A 87 -8.19 -25.76 8.79
N PHE A 88 -8.36 -24.80 9.71
CA PHE A 88 -9.43 -24.82 10.72
C PHE A 88 -10.82 -24.76 10.08
N ILE A 89 -11.02 -23.91 9.07
CA ILE A 89 -12.26 -23.78 8.29
C ILE A 89 -12.56 -25.08 7.55
N SER A 90 -11.59 -25.63 6.80
CA SER A 90 -11.70 -26.95 6.13
C SER A 90 -12.14 -28.05 7.09
N LYS A 91 -11.49 -28.13 8.25
CA LYS A 91 -11.77 -29.16 9.26
C LYS A 91 -13.11 -28.99 9.98
N LYS A 92 -13.57 -27.74 10.19
CA LYS A 92 -14.82 -27.44 10.90
C LYS A 92 -16.06 -27.48 10.00
N ILE A 93 -15.96 -26.94 8.78
CA ILE A 93 -17.08 -26.84 7.83
C ILE A 93 -17.13 -28.09 6.94
N PHE A 94 -16.06 -28.34 6.17
CA PHE A 94 -16.01 -29.44 5.20
C PHE A 94 -15.66 -30.81 5.82
N LYS A 95 -15.35 -30.86 7.13
CA LYS A 95 -15.04 -32.07 7.89
C LYS A 95 -13.91 -32.92 7.30
N SER A 96 -13.02 -32.31 6.50
CA SER A 96 -11.97 -33.02 5.76
C SER A 96 -11.04 -33.81 6.69
N LYS A 97 -10.80 -35.07 6.34
CA LYS A 97 -9.97 -36.03 7.10
C LYS A 97 -8.64 -36.35 6.40
N PHE A 98 -8.31 -35.65 5.31
CA PHE A 98 -7.12 -35.94 4.51
C PHE A 98 -5.84 -35.88 5.36
N LYS A 99 -4.95 -36.86 5.16
CA LYS A 99 -3.66 -36.98 5.84
C LYS A 99 -2.63 -37.54 4.87
N VAL A 100 -1.58 -36.76 4.62
CA VAL A 100 -0.41 -37.20 3.84
C VAL A 100 0.30 -38.33 4.59
N ASN A 101 0.77 -39.34 3.86
CA ASN A 101 1.56 -40.46 4.38
C ASN A 101 2.87 -39.93 5.02
N GLU A 102 3.24 -40.44 6.21
CA GLU A 102 4.43 -39.98 6.95
C GLU A 102 5.73 -40.02 6.12
N LYS A 103 5.87 -40.96 5.17
CA LYS A 103 7.02 -41.02 4.24
C LYS A 103 7.01 -39.84 3.25
N VAL A 104 5.91 -39.66 2.53
CA VAL A 104 5.75 -38.61 1.49
C VAL A 104 5.89 -37.22 2.12
N ASP A 105 5.26 -36.98 3.26
CA ASP A 105 5.39 -35.75 4.04
C ASP A 105 6.84 -35.43 4.43
N SER A 106 7.62 -36.45 4.82
CA SER A 106 9.01 -36.28 5.22
C SER A 106 9.93 -35.95 4.05
N ILE A 107 9.60 -36.39 2.84
CA ILE A 107 10.31 -36.03 1.60
C ILE A 107 9.89 -34.62 1.15
N LEU A 108 8.59 -34.33 1.12
CA LEU A 108 8.06 -33.07 0.60
C LEU A 108 8.48 -31.85 1.45
N LYS A 109 8.81 -32.04 2.73
CA LYS A 109 9.48 -31.03 3.58
C LYS A 109 10.83 -30.55 3.08
N TYR A 110 11.48 -31.26 2.16
CA TYR A 110 12.72 -30.78 1.53
C TYR A 110 12.48 -29.83 0.35
N ALA A 111 11.28 -29.79 -0.23
CA ALA A 111 10.98 -28.93 -1.38
C ALA A 111 11.24 -27.44 -1.11
N LYS A 112 11.04 -26.97 0.12
CA LYS A 112 11.35 -25.59 0.55
C LYS A 112 12.84 -25.21 0.40
N TYR A 113 13.77 -26.18 0.48
CA TYR A 113 15.20 -25.92 0.23
C TYR A 113 15.48 -25.87 -1.27
N VAL A 114 14.78 -26.66 -2.08
CA VAL A 114 14.83 -26.55 -3.56
C VAL A 114 14.29 -25.19 -4.01
N VAL A 115 13.16 -24.74 -3.45
CA VAL A 115 12.60 -23.40 -3.69
C VAL A 115 13.58 -22.30 -3.26
N LEU A 116 14.23 -22.44 -2.09
CA LEU A 116 15.26 -21.48 -1.65
C LEU A 116 16.45 -21.41 -2.64
N ILE A 117 16.98 -22.54 -3.06
CA ILE A 117 18.10 -22.61 -4.02
C ILE A 117 17.68 -22.02 -5.38
N PHE A 118 16.49 -22.35 -5.87
CA PHE A 118 15.93 -21.83 -7.11
C PHE A 118 15.78 -20.30 -7.09
N ILE A 119 15.28 -19.73 -5.98
CA ILE A 119 15.20 -18.27 -5.78
C ILE A 119 16.58 -17.61 -5.76
N ILE A 120 17.58 -18.23 -5.10
CA ILE A 120 18.96 -17.71 -5.08
C ILE A 120 19.57 -17.71 -6.49
N ILE A 121 19.38 -18.78 -7.26
CA ILE A 121 19.89 -18.88 -8.64
C ILE A 121 19.23 -17.81 -9.53
N ILE A 122 17.90 -17.70 -9.53
CA ILE A 122 17.19 -16.70 -10.35
C ILE A 122 17.57 -15.27 -9.99
N SER A 123 17.66 -14.96 -8.70
CA SER A 123 18.09 -13.63 -8.23
C SER A 123 19.48 -13.25 -8.74
N TRP A 124 20.37 -14.23 -8.94
CA TRP A 124 21.74 -14.04 -9.39
C TRP A 124 21.87 -13.99 -10.93
N THR A 125 21.03 -14.71 -11.67
CA THR A 125 21.13 -14.80 -13.15
C THR A 125 20.25 -13.83 -13.93
N ILE A 126 19.10 -13.41 -13.40
CA ILE A 126 18.11 -12.58 -14.12
C ILE A 126 17.87 -11.22 -13.42
N GLY A 127 18.36 -11.06 -12.19
CA GLY A 127 18.15 -9.86 -11.39
C GLY A 127 16.75 -9.79 -10.75
N SER A 128 16.50 -8.75 -9.97
CA SER A 128 15.35 -8.69 -9.06
C SER A 128 14.00 -8.38 -9.72
N ASN A 129 13.98 -7.80 -10.91
CA ASN A 129 12.77 -7.25 -11.57
C ASN A 129 11.61 -8.26 -11.74
N ILE A 130 11.90 -9.57 -11.93
CA ILE A 130 10.87 -10.60 -12.11
C ILE A 130 10.24 -11.04 -10.77
N LEU A 131 10.96 -10.88 -9.66
CA LEU A 131 10.51 -11.34 -8.34
C LEU A 131 9.47 -10.40 -7.71
N GLU A 132 9.42 -9.14 -8.13
CA GLU A 132 8.48 -8.11 -7.64
C GLU A 132 7.02 -8.40 -7.95
N SER A 133 6.71 -8.84 -9.18
CA SER A 133 5.33 -9.10 -9.62
C SER A 133 4.86 -10.56 -9.41
N THR A 134 5.80 -11.46 -9.12
CA THR A 134 5.55 -12.91 -9.05
C THR A 134 5.27 -13.41 -7.63
N SER A 135 5.58 -12.61 -6.61
CA SER A 135 5.54 -13.01 -5.20
C SER A 135 4.10 -13.16 -4.64
N PRO A 136 3.75 -14.31 -4.01
CA PRO A 136 2.45 -14.49 -3.34
C PRO A 136 2.28 -13.62 -2.07
N TRP A 137 3.38 -13.07 -1.55
CA TRP A 137 3.39 -12.28 -0.33
C TRP A 137 2.88 -10.87 -0.56
N ASP A 138 3.19 -10.28 -1.70
CA ASP A 138 2.80 -8.93 -2.05
C ASP A 138 1.31 -8.87 -2.39
N VAL A 139 0.76 -9.94 -2.99
CA VAL A 139 -0.69 -10.18 -3.09
C VAL A 139 -1.34 -10.26 -1.70
N PHE A 140 -0.74 -11.00 -0.78
CA PHE A 140 -1.28 -11.19 0.58
C PHE A 140 -1.20 -9.90 1.41
N GLY A 141 -0.14 -9.09 1.26
CA GLY A 141 -0.01 -7.78 1.89
C GLY A 141 -0.98 -6.74 1.31
N GLN A 142 -1.22 -6.79 0.00
CA GLN A 142 -2.15 -5.88 -0.70
C GLN A 142 -3.60 -6.40 -0.76
N ILE A 143 -3.98 -7.38 0.06
CA ILE A 143 -5.31 -8.03 0.00
C ILE A 143 -6.50 -7.07 0.23
N THR A 144 -6.26 -5.88 0.79
CA THR A 144 -7.23 -4.78 0.90
C THR A 144 -7.46 -4.02 -0.42
N ASN A 145 -6.48 -4.00 -1.32
CA ASN A 145 -6.47 -3.25 -2.58
C ASN A 145 -6.73 -4.18 -3.79
N ILE A 146 -7.91 -4.81 -3.77
CA ILE A 146 -8.34 -5.87 -4.71
C ILE A 146 -8.12 -5.48 -6.19
N SER A 147 -8.36 -4.22 -6.57
CA SER A 147 -8.20 -3.75 -7.96
C SER A 147 -6.75 -3.84 -8.46
N THR A 148 -5.77 -3.46 -7.62
CA THR A 148 -4.34 -3.51 -7.97
C THR A 148 -3.84 -4.95 -8.08
N VAL A 149 -4.33 -5.83 -7.19
CA VAL A 149 -3.98 -7.26 -7.17
C VAL A 149 -4.41 -7.97 -8.45
N ILE A 150 -5.63 -7.70 -8.95
CA ILE A 150 -6.17 -8.37 -10.14
C ILE A 150 -5.43 -7.96 -11.42
N SER A 151 -5.15 -6.66 -11.59
CA SER A 151 -4.54 -6.14 -12.83
C SER A 151 -3.04 -6.44 -12.94
N ASN A 152 -2.28 -6.29 -11.85
CA ASN A 152 -0.81 -6.29 -11.93
C ASN A 152 -0.13 -7.53 -11.33
N LEU A 153 -0.86 -8.36 -10.58
CA LEU A 153 -0.29 -9.38 -9.69
C LEU A 153 -0.88 -10.78 -9.91
N LEU A 154 -1.35 -11.02 -11.14
CA LEU A 154 -2.13 -12.20 -11.56
C LEU A 154 -1.38 -13.52 -11.34
N ILE A 155 -0.07 -13.56 -11.58
CA ILE A 155 0.78 -14.75 -11.34
C ILE A 155 0.86 -15.05 -9.83
N GLY A 156 1.13 -14.03 -9.00
CA GLY A 156 1.14 -14.15 -7.55
C GLY A 156 -0.23 -14.59 -7.00
N LEU A 157 -1.33 -14.12 -7.60
CA LEU A 157 -2.71 -14.47 -7.22
C LEU A 157 -3.02 -15.94 -7.49
N VAL A 158 -2.62 -16.46 -8.66
CA VAL A 158 -2.72 -17.90 -9.00
C VAL A 158 -1.90 -18.74 -8.03
N LEU A 159 -0.67 -18.33 -7.73
CA LEU A 159 0.21 -19.05 -6.80
C LEU A 159 -0.33 -19.02 -5.36
N LEU A 160 -0.89 -17.89 -4.92
CA LEU A 160 -1.59 -17.78 -3.63
C LEU A 160 -2.82 -18.70 -3.58
N ALA A 161 -3.64 -18.74 -4.63
CA ALA A 161 -4.81 -19.63 -4.71
C ALA A 161 -4.40 -21.11 -4.63
N LEU A 162 -3.33 -21.52 -5.31
CA LEU A 162 -2.76 -22.87 -5.22
C LEU A 162 -2.27 -23.19 -3.79
N ILE A 163 -1.66 -22.22 -3.10
CA ILE A 163 -1.28 -22.35 -1.69
C ILE A 163 -2.52 -22.53 -0.80
N THR A 164 -3.59 -21.77 -1.03
CA THR A 164 -4.85 -21.86 -0.27
C THR A 164 -5.53 -23.21 -0.44
N ILE A 165 -5.54 -23.75 -1.67
CA ILE A 165 -6.01 -25.11 -1.96
C ILE A 165 -5.14 -26.13 -1.21
N GLY A 166 -3.82 -25.99 -1.22
CA GLY A 166 -2.92 -26.87 -0.45
C GLY A 166 -3.18 -26.80 1.08
N ALA A 167 -3.40 -25.60 1.62
CA ALA A 167 -3.67 -25.37 3.05
C ALA A 167 -5.04 -25.93 3.49
N PHE A 168 -6.01 -26.04 2.58
CA PHE A 168 -7.29 -26.69 2.83
C PHE A 168 -7.14 -28.19 3.15
N PHE A 169 -6.18 -28.87 2.51
CA PHE A 169 -5.92 -30.31 2.73
C PHE A 169 -4.84 -30.59 3.79
N VAL A 170 -3.85 -29.70 3.96
CA VAL A 170 -2.69 -29.93 4.84
C VAL A 170 -2.46 -28.77 5.79
N GLU A 171 -2.52 -29.04 7.10
CA GLU A 171 -2.16 -28.07 8.13
C GLU A 171 -0.76 -27.47 7.84
N ARG A 172 -0.73 -26.16 7.63
CA ARG A 172 0.46 -25.36 7.30
C ARG A 172 1.22 -25.76 6.03
N PHE A 173 0.50 -26.23 5.00
CA PHE A 173 1.02 -26.59 3.66
C PHE A 173 2.23 -25.74 3.21
N PHE A 174 2.08 -24.42 3.11
CA PHE A 174 3.15 -23.56 2.60
C PHE A 174 4.36 -23.48 3.56
N CYS A 175 4.13 -23.26 4.86
CA CYS A 175 5.22 -23.17 5.86
C CYS A 175 6.03 -24.48 5.99
N ARG A 176 5.44 -25.60 5.55
CA ARG A 176 5.94 -26.96 5.64
C ARG A 176 6.69 -27.41 4.38
N TYR A 177 6.24 -26.99 3.19
CA TYR A 177 6.77 -27.49 1.91
C TYR A 177 7.35 -26.42 0.97
N LEU A 178 6.96 -25.14 1.06
CA LEU A 178 7.29 -24.13 0.05
C LEU A 178 7.99 -22.87 0.58
N CYS A 179 7.85 -22.55 1.87
CA CYS A 179 8.35 -21.30 2.46
C CYS A 179 9.90 -21.23 2.50
N PRO A 180 10.56 -20.33 1.75
CA PRO A 180 12.03 -20.25 1.69
C PRO A 180 12.63 -19.72 3.00
N LEU A 181 12.02 -18.73 3.66
CA LEU A 181 12.41 -18.32 5.02
C LEU A 181 12.18 -19.47 6.03
N GLY A 182 11.15 -20.27 5.82
CA GLY A 182 10.90 -21.53 6.53
C GLY A 182 11.92 -22.64 6.25
N ALA A 183 12.80 -22.46 5.26
CA ALA A 183 14.00 -23.25 5.03
C ALA A 183 15.19 -22.63 5.77
N VAL A 184 15.45 -21.33 5.62
CA VAL A 184 16.52 -20.59 6.30
C VAL A 184 16.43 -20.73 7.83
N PHE A 185 15.30 -20.38 8.44
CA PHE A 185 15.10 -20.51 9.88
C PHE A 185 15.09 -21.99 10.36
N SER A 186 14.91 -22.95 9.45
CA SER A 186 15.02 -24.39 9.73
C SER A 186 16.47 -24.90 9.75
N ILE A 187 17.40 -24.15 9.16
CA ILE A 187 18.84 -24.38 9.31
C ILE A 187 19.29 -23.77 10.64
N ILE A 188 19.00 -22.47 10.85
CA ILE A 188 19.40 -21.71 12.05
C ILE A 188 18.88 -22.34 13.33
N SER A 189 17.60 -22.73 13.40
CA SER A 189 17.04 -23.31 14.63
C SER A 189 17.64 -24.66 15.03
N LYS A 190 18.48 -25.32 14.20
CA LYS A 190 19.21 -26.54 14.61
C LYS A 190 20.21 -26.28 15.75
N ILE A 191 20.85 -25.11 15.78
CA ILE A 191 21.67 -24.66 16.91
C ILE A 191 20.83 -24.08 18.07
N GLY A 192 19.50 -24.15 17.95
CA GLY A 192 18.58 -23.46 18.84
C GLY A 192 18.62 -23.91 20.30
N ILE A 193 18.46 -22.96 21.21
CA ILE A 193 18.49 -23.20 22.66
C ILE A 193 17.20 -23.90 23.10
N THR A 194 16.03 -23.37 22.70
CA THR A 194 14.71 -23.91 23.04
C THR A 194 14.48 -25.29 22.40
N LYS A 195 14.15 -26.29 23.22
CA LYS A 195 13.84 -27.67 22.79
C LYS A 195 12.51 -28.13 23.38
N ILE A 196 11.77 -28.97 22.64
CA ILE A 196 10.64 -29.72 23.22
C ILE A 196 11.19 -31.03 23.80
N ASN A 197 11.10 -31.18 25.12
CA ASN A 197 11.50 -32.38 25.85
C ASN A 197 10.29 -33.33 25.97
N LYS A 198 10.47 -34.60 25.60
CA LYS A 198 9.39 -35.61 25.56
C LYS A 198 9.96 -37.05 25.69
N PRO A 199 10.54 -37.43 26.86
CA PRO A 199 11.17 -38.72 27.09
C PRO A 199 10.34 -39.92 26.61
N LYS A 200 10.96 -40.88 25.91
CA LYS A 200 10.26 -42.09 25.43
C LYS A 200 9.79 -43.01 26.55
N ALA A 201 10.51 -43.11 27.66
CA ALA A 201 10.18 -44.00 28.78
C ALA A 201 8.73 -43.81 29.24
N ASP A 202 8.34 -42.56 29.47
CA ASP A 202 7.00 -42.21 29.96
C ASP A 202 5.97 -42.05 28.83
N CYS A 203 6.34 -42.32 27.57
CA CYS A 203 5.45 -42.25 26.41
C CYS A 203 4.72 -43.58 26.12
N GLY A 204 3.39 -43.55 26.16
CA GLY A 204 2.56 -44.67 25.71
C GLY A 204 2.34 -44.72 24.19
N LYS A 205 1.78 -45.84 23.70
CA LYS A 205 1.47 -46.12 22.28
C LYS A 205 0.52 -45.11 21.59
N CYS A 206 -0.02 -44.11 22.31
CA CYS A 206 -1.08 -43.20 21.87
C CYS A 206 -0.77 -42.27 20.68
N ARG A 207 0.50 -42.01 20.35
CA ARG A 207 0.97 -41.09 19.29
C ARG A 207 0.35 -39.68 19.27
N ALA A 208 -0.31 -39.24 20.36
CA ALA A 208 -1.15 -38.04 20.37
C ALA A 208 -0.41 -36.75 19.95
N CYS A 209 0.82 -36.57 20.41
CA CYS A 209 1.68 -35.44 20.06
C CYS A 209 1.97 -35.37 18.55
N THR A 210 2.30 -36.51 17.93
CA THR A 210 2.55 -36.67 16.49
C THR A 210 1.31 -36.30 15.68
N ILE A 211 0.16 -36.90 16.02
CA ILE A 211 -1.10 -36.77 15.28
C ILE A 211 -1.65 -35.33 15.27
N ASN A 212 -1.28 -34.52 16.26
CA ASN A 212 -1.71 -33.13 16.38
C ASN A 212 -0.60 -32.10 16.05
N CYS A 213 0.59 -32.53 15.64
CA CYS A 213 1.69 -31.63 15.32
C CYS A 213 1.40 -30.86 14.02
N SER A 214 1.33 -29.52 14.09
CA SER A 214 1.04 -28.65 12.93
C SER A 214 2.05 -28.77 11.78
N MET A 215 3.29 -29.19 12.08
CA MET A 215 4.35 -29.44 11.10
C MET A 215 4.53 -30.94 10.80
N GLY A 216 3.64 -31.81 11.30
CA GLY A 216 3.69 -33.26 11.09
C GLY A 216 5.01 -33.91 11.54
N LEU A 217 5.60 -33.47 12.65
CA LEU A 217 6.85 -34.05 13.13
C LEU A 217 6.62 -35.46 13.71
N GLN A 218 7.53 -36.39 13.45
CA GLN A 218 7.48 -37.77 13.94
C GLN A 218 7.90 -37.85 15.43
N LEU A 219 7.14 -37.16 16.31
CA LEU A 219 7.40 -36.98 17.75
C LEU A 219 7.39 -38.28 18.59
N TYR A 220 7.23 -39.43 17.95
CA TYR A 220 7.34 -40.75 18.57
C TYR A 220 8.73 -41.39 18.40
N LYS A 221 9.55 -40.90 17.46
CA LYS A 221 10.92 -41.41 17.22
C LYS A 221 12.02 -40.69 18.01
N VAL A 222 11.72 -39.52 18.55
CA VAL A 222 12.69 -38.64 19.24
C VAL A 222 12.25 -38.31 20.67
N ASP A 223 13.23 -38.24 21.58
CA ASP A 223 13.07 -37.88 22.99
C ASP A 223 13.13 -36.37 23.22
N LYS A 224 13.92 -35.67 22.40
CA LYS A 224 14.08 -34.20 22.44
C LYS A 224 14.06 -33.66 21.02
N VAL A 225 13.19 -32.69 20.75
CA VAL A 225 13.10 -32.01 19.44
C VAL A 225 14.08 -30.84 19.43
N LYS A 226 15.24 -31.04 18.77
CA LYS A 226 16.23 -29.99 18.51
C LYS A 226 15.84 -29.22 17.23
N GLY A 227 15.01 -28.18 17.38
CA GLY A 227 14.74 -27.19 16.32
C GLY A 227 14.24 -27.74 14.97
N GLY A 228 14.84 -27.28 13.87
CA GLY A 228 14.58 -27.74 12.52
C GLY A 228 13.18 -27.35 12.02
N ASP A 229 12.30 -28.34 11.86
CA ASP A 229 10.90 -28.09 11.50
C ASP A 229 9.96 -27.84 12.70
N CYS A 230 10.51 -27.70 13.91
CA CYS A 230 9.71 -27.29 15.06
C CYS A 230 9.50 -25.76 15.13
N ILE A 231 8.25 -25.34 14.91
CA ILE A 231 7.79 -23.93 15.03
C ILE A 231 7.42 -23.51 16.47
N ASN A 232 7.76 -24.33 17.48
CA ASN A 232 7.48 -24.09 18.90
C ASN A 232 6.06 -23.57 19.21
N CYS A 233 5.05 -24.11 18.51
CA CYS A 233 3.61 -23.78 18.68
C CYS A 233 2.96 -24.38 19.94
N LEU A 234 3.70 -25.22 20.68
CA LEU A 234 3.34 -25.88 21.94
C LEU A 234 2.07 -26.77 21.93
N LYS A 235 1.33 -26.84 20.82
CA LYS A 235 0.18 -27.73 20.61
C LYS A 235 0.40 -29.19 21.02
N CYS A 236 1.65 -29.69 20.96
CA CYS A 236 2.03 -31.04 21.40
C CYS A 236 2.12 -31.22 22.93
N THR A 237 2.44 -30.17 23.70
CA THR A 237 2.43 -30.20 25.18
C THR A 237 0.99 -30.24 25.69
N GLU A 238 0.10 -29.51 25.03
CA GLU A 238 -1.30 -29.39 25.43
C GLU A 238 -2.11 -30.67 25.21
N VAL A 239 -1.85 -31.39 24.10
CA VAL A 239 -2.57 -32.64 23.78
C VAL A 239 -1.99 -33.89 24.45
N CYS A 240 -0.90 -33.78 25.22
CA CYS A 240 -0.26 -34.92 25.86
C CYS A 240 -1.10 -35.45 27.03
N PRO A 241 -1.69 -36.67 26.96
CA PRO A 241 -2.57 -37.18 28.01
C PRO A 241 -1.83 -37.57 29.31
N ARG A 242 -0.49 -37.69 29.24
CA ARG A 242 0.39 -37.97 30.39
C ARG A 242 1.15 -36.74 30.89
N ASN A 243 0.88 -35.55 30.32
CA ASN A 243 1.62 -34.30 30.55
C ASN A 243 3.16 -34.35 30.36
N ASN A 244 3.70 -35.46 29.85
CA ASN A 244 5.13 -35.71 29.56
C ASN A 244 5.61 -35.02 28.26
N ALA A 245 5.41 -33.72 28.13
CA ALA A 245 5.82 -32.97 26.93
C ALA A 245 6.00 -31.51 27.30
N ASN A 246 7.25 -31.09 27.47
CA ASN A 246 7.62 -29.83 28.11
C ASN A 246 8.43 -28.95 27.14
N ALA A 247 8.36 -27.62 27.30
CA ALA A 247 9.24 -26.69 26.61
C ALA A 247 10.42 -26.37 27.52
N ASN A 248 11.65 -26.61 27.05
CA ASN A 248 12.87 -26.53 27.86
C ASN A 248 13.87 -25.55 27.24
N ILE A 249 14.45 -24.68 28.06
CA ILE A 249 15.53 -23.74 27.70
C ILE A 249 16.65 -23.93 28.72
N LEU A 250 17.89 -24.17 28.25
CA LEU A 250 19.08 -24.33 29.10
C LEU A 250 18.94 -25.36 30.24
N GLY A 251 18.05 -26.35 30.11
CA GLY A 251 17.79 -27.37 31.12
C GLY A 251 16.57 -27.11 31.99
N GLN A 252 16.09 -25.86 32.11
CA GLN A 252 14.87 -25.53 32.85
C GLN A 252 13.62 -25.67 31.98
N ASP A 253 12.55 -26.23 32.55
CA ASP A 253 11.23 -26.33 31.90
C ASP A 253 10.42 -25.04 32.12
N LEU A 254 9.97 -24.40 31.03
CA LEU A 254 9.24 -23.14 31.09
C LEU A 254 7.72 -23.31 31.01
N ASN A 255 7.03 -22.38 31.66
CA ASN A 255 5.60 -22.16 31.44
C ASN A 255 5.35 -21.72 29.97
N ALA A 256 4.59 -22.54 29.26
CA ALA A 256 4.20 -22.36 27.86
C ALA A 256 3.59 -20.97 27.53
N ALA A 257 2.96 -20.30 28.49
CA ALA A 257 2.44 -18.95 28.31
C ALA A 257 3.53 -17.87 28.37
N LEU A 258 4.50 -18.02 29.28
CA LEU A 258 5.58 -17.04 29.52
C LEU A 258 6.57 -16.99 28.35
N THR A 259 6.91 -18.15 27.77
CA THR A 259 7.74 -18.20 26.54
C THR A 259 7.09 -17.41 25.39
N GLY A 260 5.76 -17.40 25.33
CA GLY A 260 5.02 -16.68 24.29
C GLY A 260 5.00 -15.16 24.50
N SER A 261 4.72 -14.70 25.71
CA SER A 261 4.69 -13.26 26.00
C SER A 261 6.07 -12.61 25.94
N VAL A 262 7.11 -13.26 26.47
CA VAL A 262 8.48 -12.72 26.46
C VAL A 262 9.03 -12.59 25.04
N ALA A 263 8.83 -13.61 24.18
CA ALA A 263 9.31 -13.54 22.80
C ALA A 263 8.49 -12.56 21.94
N MET A 264 7.22 -12.31 22.26
CA MET A 264 6.45 -11.22 21.66
C MET A 264 6.98 -9.85 22.08
N ALA A 265 7.18 -9.63 23.39
CA ALA A 265 7.68 -8.37 23.93
C ALA A 265 9.08 -8.04 23.41
N ALA A 266 9.96 -9.04 23.28
CA ALA A 266 11.28 -8.88 22.68
C ALA A 266 11.20 -8.44 21.21
N MET A 267 10.37 -9.09 20.38
CA MET A 267 10.29 -8.75 18.95
C MET A 267 9.54 -7.44 18.68
N LEU A 268 8.50 -7.12 19.45
CA LEU A 268 7.85 -5.80 19.40
C LEU A 268 8.76 -4.69 19.95
N GLY A 269 9.59 -4.99 20.96
CA GLY A 269 10.60 -4.06 21.48
C GLY A 269 11.71 -3.78 20.48
N VAL A 270 12.22 -4.81 19.78
CA VAL A 270 13.18 -4.65 18.67
C VAL A 270 12.57 -3.83 17.55
N TYR A 271 11.38 -4.20 17.05
CA TYR A 271 10.70 -3.47 15.97
C TYR A 271 10.39 -2.02 16.35
N GLY A 272 9.92 -1.80 17.58
CA GLY A 272 9.68 -0.47 18.14
C GLY A 272 10.96 0.36 18.22
N PHE A 273 12.07 -0.26 18.62
CA PHE A 273 13.38 0.40 18.66
C PHE A 273 13.92 0.71 17.26
N THR A 274 13.83 -0.19 16.29
CA THR A 274 14.35 0.06 14.93
C THR A 274 13.52 1.09 14.16
N ASN A 275 12.20 1.13 14.35
CA ASN A 275 11.30 2.01 13.59
C ASN A 275 11.03 3.36 14.28
N PHE A 276 10.91 3.40 15.62
CA PHE A 276 10.61 4.61 16.38
C PHE A 276 11.77 5.03 17.31
N GLY A 277 12.51 4.06 17.86
CA GLY A 277 13.66 4.34 18.71
C GLY A 277 14.81 5.03 17.97
N VAL A 278 15.12 4.63 16.73
CA VAL A 278 16.15 5.28 15.91
C VAL A 278 15.79 6.74 15.60
N ASP A 279 14.52 7.03 15.26
CA ASP A 279 14.02 8.40 15.09
C ASP A 279 14.13 9.20 16.40
N ALA A 280 13.73 8.61 17.53
CA ALA A 280 13.84 9.25 18.84
C ALA A 280 15.30 9.53 19.27
N LEU A 281 16.25 8.60 19.04
CA LEU A 281 17.67 8.82 19.33
C LEU A 281 18.32 9.84 18.37
N THR A 282 17.83 9.93 17.13
CA THR A 282 18.26 10.96 16.17
C THR A 282 17.75 12.33 16.61
N LYS A 283 16.47 12.45 16.99
CA LYS A 283 15.86 13.68 17.56
C LYS A 283 16.48 14.10 18.90
N ALA A 284 16.96 13.14 19.70
CA ALA A 284 17.71 13.41 20.93
C ALA A 284 19.18 13.81 20.71
N GLY A 285 19.67 13.87 19.46
CA GLY A 285 21.05 14.24 19.13
C GLY A 285 22.10 13.20 19.52
N ILE A 286 21.71 12.03 20.04
CA ILE A 286 22.61 10.94 20.44
C ILE A 286 23.19 10.23 19.21
N ILE A 287 22.44 10.22 18.10
CA ILE A 287 22.90 9.71 16.80
C ILE A 287 22.87 10.88 15.80
N SER A 288 24.04 11.38 15.40
CA SER A 288 24.16 12.30 14.27
C SER A 288 24.02 11.51 12.97
N ASN A 289 23.06 11.88 12.11
CA ASN A 289 22.74 11.09 10.92
C ASN A 289 22.41 12.00 9.73
N ASP A 290 23.34 12.13 8.77
CA ASP A 290 23.17 12.88 7.51
C ASP A 290 22.37 12.08 6.45
N SER A 291 21.45 11.23 6.93
CA SER A 291 20.64 10.29 6.13
C SER A 291 19.51 9.72 6.98
N ALA A 292 18.48 10.54 7.25
CA ALA A 292 17.26 10.07 7.90
C ALA A 292 16.37 9.27 6.90
N VAL A 293 16.01 8.05 7.26
CA VAL A 293 15.06 7.23 6.49
C VAL A 293 13.63 7.72 6.74
N SER A 294 12.85 7.89 5.67
CA SER A 294 11.50 8.47 5.75
C SER A 294 10.46 7.48 6.29
N SER A 295 9.90 7.78 7.47
CA SER A 295 8.59 7.27 7.90
C SER A 295 7.65 8.45 8.16
N SER A 296 6.59 8.57 7.36
CA SER A 296 5.68 9.71 7.38
C SER A 296 4.53 9.55 8.39
N GLU A 297 4.56 10.31 9.47
CA GLU A 297 3.35 10.91 10.06
C GLU A 297 3.75 12.11 10.93
N ALA A 298 2.92 13.16 10.94
CA ALA A 298 3.29 14.45 11.51
C ALA A 298 2.55 14.74 12.83
N SER A 299 3.27 15.31 13.80
CA SER A 299 2.68 16.02 14.93
C SER A 299 3.57 17.20 15.34
N ASN A 300 2.95 18.37 15.44
CA ASN A 300 3.49 19.53 16.16
C ASN A 300 3.45 19.21 17.67
N ASP A 301 4.22 19.83 18.57
CA ASP A 301 4.41 21.27 18.71
C ASP A 301 5.67 21.66 19.56
N LEU A 302 5.96 22.96 19.65
CA LEU A 302 6.83 23.72 20.58
C LEU A 302 7.57 22.95 21.72
N THR A 303 8.86 23.20 22.05
CA THR A 303 9.49 24.52 22.31
C THR A 303 11.03 24.60 22.13
N ALA A 304 11.50 25.79 21.73
CA ALA A 304 12.71 26.55 22.15
C ALA A 304 14.18 26.01 22.06
N ALA A 305 15.03 26.85 21.45
CA ALA A 305 16.48 27.08 21.69
C ALA A 305 17.48 25.90 21.49
N ASN A 306 18.13 25.75 20.34
CA ASN A 306 19.09 26.73 19.80
C ASN A 306 19.15 26.71 18.26
N ALA A 307 19.54 27.83 17.64
CA ALA A 307 19.49 28.01 16.19
C ALA A 307 20.82 27.68 15.49
N SER A 308 20.73 26.87 14.44
CA SER A 308 21.64 26.97 13.29
C SER A 308 20.92 27.78 12.20
N GLN A 309 21.55 28.83 11.69
CA GLN A 309 20.90 29.81 10.82
C GLN A 309 20.75 29.25 9.40
N LYS A 310 19.53 28.87 9.02
CA LYS A 310 19.23 28.10 7.80
C LYS A 310 19.41 28.89 6.49
N TYR A 311 19.28 30.21 6.53
CA TYR A 311 19.38 31.12 5.39
C TYR A 311 20.22 32.33 5.79
N LYS A 312 21.07 32.84 4.89
CA LYS A 312 21.78 34.11 5.13
C LYS A 312 20.79 35.28 5.01
N ASP A 313 20.96 36.28 5.87
CA ASP A 313 20.13 37.49 5.88
C ASP A 313 20.44 38.36 4.64
N GLY A 314 19.42 38.99 4.07
CA GLY A 314 19.55 39.74 2.81
C GLY A 314 18.24 39.86 2.04
N THR A 315 18.30 40.41 0.83
CA THR A 315 17.15 40.45 -0.10
C THR A 315 17.49 39.69 -1.38
N TYR A 316 16.65 38.73 -1.77
CA TYR A 316 16.89 37.77 -2.84
C TYR A 316 15.72 37.76 -3.84
N THR A 317 16.01 37.77 -5.14
CA THR A 317 14.98 37.84 -6.19
C THR A 317 14.91 36.55 -6.99
N GLY A 318 13.74 35.90 -6.99
CA GLY A 318 13.53 34.62 -7.66
C GLY A 318 12.41 34.67 -8.70
N SER A 319 12.43 33.71 -9.62
CA SER A 319 11.47 33.62 -10.73
C SER A 319 10.88 32.23 -10.90
N GLY A 320 9.64 32.17 -11.38
CA GLY A 320 8.88 30.92 -11.51
C GLY A 320 7.78 31.01 -12.56
N GLN A 321 7.55 29.91 -13.26
CA GLN A 321 6.61 29.85 -14.37
C GLN A 321 5.20 29.46 -13.89
N GLY A 322 4.20 30.25 -14.29
CA GLY A 322 2.79 30.06 -13.99
C GLY A 322 1.97 29.65 -15.21
N PHE A 323 0.80 30.24 -15.39
CA PHE A 323 -0.14 29.86 -16.46
C PHE A 323 0.35 30.30 -17.85
N ASN A 324 0.11 29.47 -18.88
CA ASN A 324 0.52 29.70 -20.28
C ASN A 324 1.99 30.15 -20.50
N GLY A 325 2.88 29.77 -19.59
CA GLY A 325 4.30 30.14 -19.64
C GLY A 325 4.63 31.53 -19.06
N GLY A 326 3.64 32.25 -18.52
CA GLY A 326 3.81 33.52 -17.81
C GLY A 326 4.82 33.41 -16.67
N THR A 327 5.65 34.45 -16.49
CA THR A 327 6.72 34.45 -15.48
C THR A 327 6.34 35.33 -14.29
N THR A 328 6.22 34.71 -13.12
CA THR A 328 6.13 35.40 -11.84
C THR A 328 7.54 35.69 -11.31
N LYS A 329 7.79 36.91 -10.83
CA LYS A 329 9.01 37.30 -10.13
C LYS A 329 8.68 37.79 -8.73
N VAL A 330 9.46 37.37 -7.75
CA VAL A 330 9.30 37.75 -6.34
C VAL A 330 10.60 38.27 -5.76
N SER A 331 10.50 39.18 -4.79
CA SER A 331 11.59 39.58 -3.90
C SER A 331 11.31 39.04 -2.51
N ILE A 332 12.31 38.46 -1.86
CA ILE A 332 12.22 37.98 -0.47
C ILE A 332 13.25 38.69 0.37
N THR A 333 12.82 39.28 1.49
CA THR A 333 13.73 39.76 2.54
C THR A 333 13.84 38.73 3.64
N ILE A 334 15.06 38.47 4.09
CA ILE A 334 15.42 37.56 5.18
C ILE A 334 16.16 38.35 6.25
N ALA A 335 15.72 38.18 7.50
CA ALA A 335 16.33 38.77 8.69
C ALA A 335 16.23 37.79 9.87
N ASP A 336 17.26 37.73 10.72
CA ASP A 336 17.40 36.75 11.82
C ASP A 336 17.24 35.29 11.35
N GLY A 337 17.71 34.99 10.13
CA GLY A 337 17.57 33.69 9.46
C GLY A 337 16.15 33.34 9.01
N LYS A 338 15.21 34.29 9.03
CA LYS A 338 13.78 34.09 8.75
C LYS A 338 13.29 34.95 7.60
N ILE A 339 12.37 34.39 6.82
CA ILE A 339 11.60 35.09 5.78
C ILE A 339 10.75 36.18 6.47
N SER A 340 11.14 37.44 6.34
CA SER A 340 10.48 38.58 6.97
C SER A 340 9.49 39.28 6.03
N LYS A 341 9.74 39.23 4.71
CA LYS A 341 8.88 39.85 3.69
C LYS A 341 8.93 39.07 2.38
N ILE A 342 7.81 39.06 1.64
CA ILE A 342 7.72 38.60 0.25
C ILE A 342 6.95 39.66 -0.54
N ASP A 343 7.60 40.26 -1.54
CA ASP A 343 7.00 41.19 -2.49
C ASP A 343 6.88 40.54 -3.88
N ILE A 344 5.77 40.78 -4.58
CA ILE A 344 5.63 40.41 -5.99
C ILE A 344 6.20 41.54 -6.86
N LEU A 345 7.18 41.23 -7.71
CA LEU A 345 7.80 42.21 -8.61
C LEU A 345 7.12 42.25 -9.98
N SER A 346 6.66 41.08 -10.47
CA SER A 346 5.86 40.97 -11.70
C SER A 346 5.11 39.64 -11.72
N ASN A 347 3.98 39.60 -12.43
CA ASN A 347 3.27 38.37 -12.76
C ASN A 347 3.01 38.29 -14.28
N GLY A 348 2.76 37.07 -14.78
CA GLY A 348 2.37 36.80 -16.16
C GLY A 348 1.10 35.95 -16.25
N ASP A 349 0.34 35.92 -15.16
CA ASP A 349 -0.83 35.06 -14.94
C ASP A 349 -2.11 35.89 -14.93
N ASP A 350 -3.23 35.25 -15.25
CA ASP A 350 -4.58 35.83 -15.14
C ASP A 350 -4.86 36.36 -13.73
N HIS A 351 -5.04 37.69 -13.62
CA HIS A 351 -5.09 38.43 -12.35
C HIS A 351 -6.03 37.83 -11.29
N GLN A 352 -7.22 37.37 -11.69
CA GLN A 352 -8.20 36.77 -10.77
C GLN A 352 -7.70 35.50 -10.08
N TYR A 353 -6.91 34.68 -10.77
CA TYR A 353 -6.31 33.46 -10.21
C TYR A 353 -5.00 33.76 -9.49
N PHE A 354 -4.23 34.73 -9.98
CA PHE A 354 -3.02 35.19 -9.32
C PHE A 354 -3.29 35.76 -7.92
N GLU A 355 -4.24 36.69 -7.76
CA GLU A 355 -4.58 37.26 -6.45
C GLU A 355 -5.05 36.20 -5.45
N ARG A 356 -5.88 35.26 -5.93
CA ARG A 356 -6.39 34.13 -5.13
C ARG A 356 -5.26 33.20 -4.64
N ALA A 357 -4.23 32.98 -5.44
CA ALA A 357 -3.04 32.26 -5.01
C ALA A 357 -2.18 33.13 -4.06
N CYS A 358 -1.81 34.33 -4.49
CA CYS A 358 -0.92 35.25 -3.78
C CYS A 358 -1.36 35.51 -2.33
N GLY A 359 -2.63 35.86 -2.12
CA GLY A 359 -3.18 36.21 -0.81
C GLY A 359 -3.25 35.07 0.22
N ILE A 360 -2.99 33.82 -0.19
CA ILE A 360 -2.93 32.62 0.66
C ILE A 360 -1.48 32.12 0.74
N ILE A 361 -0.86 31.86 -0.42
CA ILE A 361 0.48 31.28 -0.55
C ILE A 361 1.53 32.13 0.18
N THR A 362 1.52 33.46 0.02
CA THR A 362 2.50 34.33 0.70
C THR A 362 2.37 34.27 2.23
N LYS A 363 1.15 34.20 2.76
CA LYS A 363 0.88 34.10 4.20
C LYS A 363 1.26 32.73 4.75
N GLU A 364 1.01 31.66 4.01
CA GLU A 364 1.46 30.32 4.39
C GLU A 364 2.99 30.21 4.41
N ILE A 365 3.69 30.80 3.43
CA ILE A 365 5.17 30.77 3.39
C ILE A 365 5.76 31.58 4.55
N LEU A 366 5.22 32.77 4.85
CA LEU A 366 5.62 33.57 6.01
C LEU A 366 5.33 32.87 7.35
N SER A 367 4.25 32.09 7.43
CA SER A 367 3.88 31.32 8.64
C SER A 367 4.73 30.04 8.81
N LYS A 368 4.84 29.22 7.76
CA LYS A 368 5.59 27.94 7.74
C LYS A 368 7.11 28.14 7.59
N GLN A 369 7.58 29.35 7.26
CA GLN A 369 9.00 29.67 7.00
C GLN A 369 9.64 28.73 5.97
N SER A 370 8.86 28.38 4.94
CA SER A 370 9.18 27.35 3.95
C SER A 370 8.41 27.59 2.65
N SER A 371 9.01 27.27 1.50
CA SER A 371 8.31 27.22 0.21
C SER A 371 7.43 25.96 0.04
N ASP A 372 7.43 25.05 1.02
CA ASP A 372 6.64 23.81 1.00
C ASP A 372 5.23 24.08 1.52
N VAL A 373 4.36 24.54 0.61
CA VAL A 373 2.99 24.99 0.89
C VAL A 373 2.01 24.43 -0.14
N ASP A 374 0.76 24.25 0.28
CA ASP A 374 -0.26 23.59 -0.52
C ASP A 374 -0.78 24.49 -1.66
N ILE A 375 -1.04 23.89 -2.83
CA ILE A 375 -1.58 24.63 -3.97
C ILE A 375 -3.02 25.09 -3.73
N VAL A 376 -3.34 26.33 -4.09
CA VAL A 376 -4.69 26.87 -3.88
C VAL A 376 -5.67 26.28 -4.88
N SER A 377 -6.70 25.59 -4.38
CA SER A 377 -7.80 25.03 -5.18
C SER A 377 -8.44 26.09 -6.08
N GLY A 378 -8.36 25.85 -7.39
CA GLY A 378 -8.83 26.74 -8.45
C GLY A 378 -7.78 27.72 -9.00
N ALA A 379 -6.57 27.77 -8.44
CA ALA A 379 -5.47 28.64 -8.86
C ALA A 379 -4.12 27.88 -8.95
N THR A 380 -4.16 26.65 -9.46
CA THR A 380 -3.04 25.69 -9.43
C THR A 380 -1.76 26.20 -10.12
N TYR A 381 -1.87 26.77 -11.32
CA TYR A 381 -0.70 27.24 -12.08
C TYR A 381 -0.05 28.46 -11.43
N SER A 382 -0.85 29.45 -11.02
CA SER A 382 -0.36 30.64 -10.31
C SER A 382 0.24 30.28 -8.94
N SER A 383 -0.32 29.27 -8.25
CA SER A 383 0.29 28.70 -7.04
C SER A 383 1.66 28.10 -7.33
N LYS A 384 1.80 27.24 -8.37
CA LYS A 384 3.10 26.69 -8.79
C LYS A 384 4.10 27.79 -9.18
N GLY A 385 3.67 28.84 -9.87
CA GLY A 385 4.51 29.98 -10.25
C GLY A 385 5.09 30.71 -9.04
N ILE A 386 4.25 31.10 -8.08
CA ILE A 386 4.67 31.78 -6.85
C ILE A 386 5.57 30.87 -5.99
N ILE A 387 5.18 29.61 -5.78
CA ILE A 387 5.98 28.63 -5.03
C ILE A 387 7.37 28.45 -5.65
N SER A 388 7.45 28.35 -6.98
CA SER A 388 8.72 28.18 -7.70
C SER A 388 9.60 29.42 -7.60
N ALA A 389 9.02 30.61 -7.77
CA ALA A 389 9.74 31.88 -7.64
C ALA A 389 10.30 32.10 -6.22
N VAL A 390 9.53 31.72 -5.19
CA VAL A 390 10.01 31.75 -3.79
C VAL A 390 11.14 30.74 -3.58
N LYS A 391 10.99 29.52 -4.11
CA LYS A 391 11.98 28.44 -3.98
C LYS A 391 13.29 28.78 -4.68
N ASP A 392 13.25 29.53 -5.78
CA ASP A 392 14.43 30.08 -6.47
C ASP A 392 15.16 31.12 -5.60
N ALA A 393 14.45 32.12 -5.07
CA ALA A 393 15.02 33.11 -4.16
C ALA A 393 15.65 32.47 -2.89
N LEU A 394 15.00 31.46 -2.30
CA LEU A 394 15.54 30.75 -1.12
C LEU A 394 16.75 29.87 -1.44
N ARG A 395 16.94 29.42 -2.70
CA ARG A 395 18.18 28.74 -3.11
C ARG A 395 19.36 29.71 -3.16
N GLN A 396 19.14 30.95 -3.62
CA GLN A 396 20.15 32.01 -3.60
C GLN A 396 20.56 32.34 -2.15
N ALA A 397 19.58 32.51 -1.25
CA ALA A 397 19.81 32.72 0.19
C ALA A 397 20.53 31.58 0.94
N SER A 398 20.65 30.40 0.31
CA SER A 398 21.39 29.25 0.85
C SER A 398 22.84 29.20 0.33
N ASN A 399 23.10 29.78 -0.84
CA ASN A 399 24.35 29.61 -1.60
C ASN A 399 24.94 30.97 -1.97
N THR A 400 25.66 31.60 -1.04
CA THR A 400 26.50 32.76 -1.37
C THR A 400 27.75 32.76 -0.50
N ASP A 401 28.83 32.20 -1.02
CA ASP A 401 30.16 32.70 -0.71
C ASP A 401 30.48 33.72 -1.79
N SER A 402 30.91 34.91 -1.38
CA SER A 402 31.15 36.02 -2.30
C SER A 402 32.46 35.82 -3.03
N ASP A 403 32.52 36.29 -4.27
CA ASP A 403 33.53 37.31 -4.55
C ASP A 403 33.02 38.35 -5.54
N SER A 404 33.54 39.56 -5.41
CA SER A 404 33.19 40.69 -6.26
C SER A 404 34.41 41.56 -6.48
N ASP A 405 35.04 41.45 -7.66
CA ASP A 405 35.76 42.59 -8.21
C ASP A 405 35.85 42.60 -9.74
N THR A 406 36.24 43.75 -10.25
CA THR A 406 36.21 44.14 -11.66
C THR A 406 37.63 44.31 -12.19
N SER A 407 37.94 43.76 -13.37
CA SER A 407 38.86 44.43 -14.31
C SER A 407 38.81 43.87 -15.73
N ASN A 408 38.80 44.80 -16.69
CA ASN A 408 38.89 44.53 -18.11
C ASN A 408 40.30 44.03 -18.49
N ASN A 409 40.43 43.23 -19.55
CA ASN A 409 40.73 43.89 -20.83
C ASN A 409 40.17 43.12 -22.03
N SER A 410 39.84 43.85 -23.08
CA SER A 410 39.22 43.35 -24.31
C SER A 410 40.25 43.00 -25.37
N ASN A 411 39.84 42.14 -26.32
CA ASN A 411 39.98 42.52 -27.72
C ASN A 411 38.78 42.01 -28.52
N GLU A 412 38.35 42.79 -29.50
CA GLU A 412 37.17 42.50 -30.32
C GLU A 412 37.53 41.47 -31.42
N THR A 413 36.60 40.70 -32.00
CA THR A 413 35.69 41.22 -33.04
C THR A 413 34.65 40.16 -33.43
N LYS A 414 33.36 40.51 -33.31
CA LYS A 414 32.18 40.23 -34.19
C LYS A 414 32.01 38.83 -34.84
N ASP A 415 30.79 38.27 -34.93
CA ASP A 415 29.47 38.71 -34.45
C ASP A 415 28.47 37.52 -34.45
N GLN A 416 27.51 37.55 -33.53
CA GLN A 416 26.08 37.17 -33.67
C GLN A 416 25.64 35.89 -34.43
N VAL A 417 24.78 35.00 -33.91
CA VAL A 417 24.14 34.87 -32.57
C VAL A 417 24.04 33.37 -32.23
N ALA A 418 24.52 32.97 -31.05
CA ALA A 418 24.25 31.65 -30.48
C ALA A 418 23.99 31.78 -28.97
N ALA A 419 22.73 31.67 -28.55
CA ALA A 419 22.33 31.78 -27.15
C ALA A 419 22.38 30.41 -26.46
N SER A 420 23.54 30.06 -25.91
CA SER A 420 23.73 28.87 -25.08
C SER A 420 23.67 29.23 -23.59
N ALA A 421 22.71 28.67 -22.85
CA ALA A 421 22.54 28.84 -21.42
C ALA A 421 22.01 27.53 -20.78
N PRO A 422 22.25 27.25 -19.48
CA PRO A 422 22.54 25.88 -19.04
C PRO A 422 21.36 25.09 -18.46
N GLU A 423 21.42 23.76 -18.55
CA GLU A 423 20.49 22.84 -17.85
C GLU A 423 20.73 22.87 -16.33
N ALA A 424 19.83 23.54 -15.59
CA ALA A 424 19.78 23.48 -14.14
C ALA A 424 18.74 22.46 -13.64
N SER A 425 19.06 21.72 -12.58
CA SER A 425 18.20 20.65 -12.05
C SER A 425 17.03 21.16 -11.20
N SER A 426 15.81 20.70 -11.52
CA SER A 426 14.73 20.47 -10.55
C SER A 426 13.73 19.41 -11.01
N LYS A 427 13.32 18.56 -10.04
CA LYS A 427 12.32 17.49 -10.18
C LYS A 427 10.90 18.05 -10.31
N ASP A 428 10.02 17.34 -11.02
CA ASP A 428 8.64 17.13 -10.55
C ASP A 428 8.27 15.63 -10.75
N LYS A 429 7.27 15.12 -10.03
CA LYS A 429 6.96 13.69 -9.94
C LYS A 429 5.50 13.38 -10.34
N THR A 430 5.20 13.55 -11.62
CA THR A 430 3.90 13.17 -12.20
C THR A 430 3.83 11.65 -12.41
N SER A 431 2.63 11.08 -12.32
CA SER A 431 2.37 9.65 -12.43
C SER A 431 2.17 9.17 -13.88
N SER A 432 2.18 7.84 -14.05
CA SER A 432 1.85 7.05 -15.25
C SER A 432 2.92 6.92 -16.36
N ASP A 433 2.89 5.74 -17.00
CA ASP A 433 3.55 5.35 -18.24
C ASP A 433 5.05 5.64 -18.37
N ALA A 434 5.83 5.00 -17.48
CA ALA A 434 7.22 4.62 -17.77
C ALA A 434 7.29 3.47 -18.81
N GLY A 435 6.62 3.65 -19.95
CA GLY A 435 6.98 2.97 -21.19
C GLY A 435 8.16 3.71 -21.80
N ASP A 436 9.20 2.96 -22.18
CA ASP A 436 10.55 3.49 -22.46
C ASP A 436 10.58 4.79 -23.28
N SER A 437 11.20 5.83 -22.73
CA SER A 437 11.16 7.20 -23.24
C SER A 437 12.33 7.46 -24.18
N VAL A 438 12.19 6.97 -25.42
CA VAL A 438 13.25 7.05 -26.45
C VAL A 438 13.55 8.51 -26.84
N LYS A 439 14.55 9.11 -26.19
CA LYS A 439 15.14 10.41 -26.54
C LYS A 439 16.03 10.22 -27.78
N VAL A 440 15.61 10.75 -28.92
CA VAL A 440 16.20 10.40 -30.23
C VAL A 440 17.47 11.19 -30.52
N THR A 441 18.61 10.48 -30.56
CA THR A 441 19.81 10.93 -31.26
C THR A 441 19.79 10.35 -32.68
N ALA A 442 20.10 11.17 -33.69
CA ALA A 442 19.57 11.05 -35.06
C ALA A 442 20.19 9.94 -35.96
N SER A 443 20.31 8.69 -35.47
CA SER A 443 20.95 7.59 -36.23
C SER A 443 20.48 6.16 -35.87
N LYS A 444 19.27 5.97 -35.32
CA LYS A 444 18.83 4.65 -34.79
C LYS A 444 17.57 4.01 -35.37
N PHE A 445 16.74 4.71 -36.12
CA PHE A 445 15.55 4.11 -36.75
C PHE A 445 15.80 3.79 -38.22
N LYS A 446 15.24 2.67 -38.68
CA LYS A 446 15.14 2.38 -40.11
C LYS A 446 14.05 3.27 -40.73
N ASP A 447 14.32 3.76 -41.93
CA ASP A 447 13.33 4.48 -42.74
C ASP A 447 12.23 3.53 -43.20
N GLY A 448 10.99 4.01 -43.20
CA GLY A 448 9.82 3.17 -43.46
C GLY A 448 8.53 3.80 -42.95
N THR A 449 7.43 3.06 -43.01
CA THR A 449 6.15 3.47 -42.41
C THR A 449 5.65 2.35 -41.50
N TYR A 450 5.49 2.66 -40.22
CA TYR A 450 5.25 1.71 -39.14
C TYR A 450 3.88 1.97 -38.53
N THR A 451 3.09 0.91 -38.31
CA THR A 451 1.77 1.03 -37.69
C THR A 451 1.83 0.56 -36.25
N GLY A 452 1.49 1.45 -35.31
CA GLY A 452 1.48 1.16 -33.89
C GLY A 452 0.10 1.30 -33.26
N THR A 453 -0.10 0.63 -32.12
CA THR A 453 -1.35 0.64 -31.37
C THR A 453 -1.15 1.05 -29.90
N GLY A 454 -2.14 1.75 -29.35
CA GLY A 454 -2.16 2.21 -27.96
C GLY A 454 -3.58 2.22 -27.40
N THR A 455 -3.70 2.25 -26.08
CA THR A 455 -4.99 2.12 -25.37
C THR A 455 -5.39 3.44 -24.72
N GLY A 456 -6.62 3.89 -24.98
CA GLY A 456 -7.21 5.11 -24.46
C GLY A 456 -8.19 4.85 -23.31
N PHE A 457 -9.35 5.50 -23.36
CA PHE A 457 -10.39 5.41 -22.33
C PHE A 457 -11.19 4.10 -22.44
N GLU A 458 -11.56 3.50 -21.31
CA GLU A 458 -12.34 2.24 -21.21
C GLU A 458 -11.84 1.05 -22.05
N GLY A 459 -10.57 1.07 -22.48
CA GLY A 459 -9.98 0.03 -23.34
C GLY A 459 -10.12 0.30 -24.85
N GLY A 460 -10.66 1.46 -25.25
CA GLY A 460 -10.68 1.91 -26.64
C GLY A 460 -9.28 1.92 -27.25
N THR A 461 -9.12 1.40 -28.47
CA THR A 461 -7.81 1.29 -29.12
C THR A 461 -7.60 2.39 -30.15
N THR A 462 -6.44 3.05 -30.07
CA THR A 462 -5.95 4.01 -31.05
C THR A 462 -4.91 3.32 -31.92
N LYS A 463 -5.05 3.41 -33.25
CA LYS A 463 -4.09 2.92 -34.23
C LYS A 463 -3.55 4.09 -35.05
N MET A 464 -2.23 4.19 -35.16
CA MET A 464 -1.56 5.28 -35.86
C MET A 464 -0.45 4.75 -36.76
N SER A 465 -0.24 5.42 -37.88
CA SER A 465 0.84 5.17 -38.83
C SER A 465 1.89 6.28 -38.69
N VAL A 466 3.15 5.90 -38.54
CA VAL A 466 4.30 6.80 -38.38
C VAL A 466 5.26 6.55 -39.54
N THR A 467 5.51 7.58 -40.35
CA THR A 467 6.50 7.56 -41.42
C THR A 467 7.81 8.13 -40.92
N ILE A 468 8.90 7.41 -41.17
CA ILE A 468 10.28 7.76 -40.82
C ILE A 468 11.08 7.89 -42.12
N ALA A 469 11.81 9.00 -42.28
CA ALA A 469 12.74 9.22 -43.37
C ALA A 469 13.98 9.98 -42.87
N ASN A 470 15.17 9.59 -43.34
CA ASN A 470 16.48 10.03 -42.84
C ASN A 470 16.59 9.89 -41.31
N GLY A 471 16.04 8.81 -40.73
CA GLY A 471 16.06 8.52 -39.30
C GLY A 471 15.17 9.43 -38.43
N LYS A 472 14.29 10.24 -39.03
CA LYS A 472 13.39 11.18 -38.34
C LYS A 472 11.92 10.91 -38.68
N MET A 473 11.02 11.13 -37.72
CA MET A 473 9.57 11.11 -37.97
C MET A 473 9.19 12.28 -38.88
N THR A 474 8.59 11.99 -40.04
CA THR A 474 8.14 12.98 -41.02
C THR A 474 6.62 13.06 -41.15
N SER A 475 5.89 12.04 -40.69
CA SER A 475 4.43 12.06 -40.65
C SER A 475 3.89 11.14 -39.56
N ILE A 476 2.84 11.58 -38.85
CA ILE A 476 2.06 10.76 -37.92
C ILE A 476 0.59 10.90 -38.37
N LYS A 477 -0.08 9.78 -38.64
CA LYS A 477 -1.46 9.74 -39.16
C LYS A 477 -2.32 8.79 -38.35
N THR A 478 -3.50 9.25 -37.92
CA THR A 478 -4.52 8.38 -37.32
C THR A 478 -5.09 7.43 -38.36
N LEU A 479 -5.16 6.13 -38.03
CA LEU A 479 -5.84 5.12 -38.85
C LEU A 479 -7.23 4.79 -38.28
N SER A 480 -7.34 4.68 -36.95
CA SER A 480 -8.60 4.48 -36.24
C SER A 480 -8.45 4.86 -34.77
N TYR A 481 -9.54 5.27 -34.10
CA TYR A 481 -9.57 5.49 -32.66
C TYR A 481 -10.88 4.96 -32.07
N GLY A 482 -10.81 4.41 -30.85
CA GLY A 482 -11.96 3.93 -30.08
C GLY A 482 -12.40 4.85 -28.93
N ASP A 483 -11.80 6.04 -28.83
CA ASP A 483 -12.11 7.05 -27.81
C ASP A 483 -13.26 7.98 -28.23
N THR A 484 -13.85 8.68 -27.26
CA THR A 484 -14.79 9.77 -27.49
C THR A 484 -14.16 10.86 -28.41
N PRO A 485 -14.81 11.23 -29.53
CA PRO A 485 -14.20 12.12 -30.54
C PRO A 485 -13.69 13.46 -30.00
N GLU A 486 -14.40 14.08 -29.05
CA GLU A 486 -14.02 15.39 -28.48
C GLU A 486 -12.65 15.34 -27.78
N PHE A 487 -12.44 14.36 -26.89
CA PHE A 487 -11.17 14.18 -26.18
C PHE A 487 -10.07 13.69 -27.13
N TYR A 488 -10.40 12.85 -28.11
CA TYR A 488 -9.44 12.39 -29.11
C TYR A 488 -8.93 13.54 -29.99
N GLN A 489 -9.81 14.42 -30.49
CA GLN A 489 -9.43 15.60 -31.28
C GLN A 489 -8.61 16.59 -30.44
N LYS A 490 -9.02 16.84 -29.20
CA LYS A 490 -8.28 17.72 -28.27
C LYS A 490 -6.85 17.23 -28.00
N ALA A 491 -6.66 15.91 -27.86
CA ALA A 491 -5.33 15.33 -27.67
C ALA A 491 -4.50 15.32 -28.97
N SER A 492 -5.08 14.84 -30.08
CA SER A 492 -4.35 14.68 -31.35
C SER A 492 -3.91 16.01 -31.99
N GLY A 493 -4.71 17.08 -31.88
CA GLY A 493 -4.36 18.40 -32.43
C GLY A 493 -3.11 19.04 -31.82
N VAL A 494 -2.78 18.69 -30.56
CA VAL A 494 -1.55 19.13 -29.88
C VAL A 494 -0.43 18.12 -30.11
N LEU A 495 -0.65 16.87 -29.70
CA LEU A 495 0.41 15.88 -29.53
C LEU A 495 1.07 15.44 -30.84
N ILE A 496 0.34 15.44 -31.96
CA ILE A 496 0.93 15.08 -33.26
C ILE A 496 1.99 16.10 -33.67
N ASN A 497 1.71 17.39 -33.48
CA ASN A 497 2.64 18.47 -33.79
C ASN A 497 3.82 18.49 -32.81
N GLU A 498 3.57 18.24 -31.52
CA GLU A 498 4.59 18.19 -30.47
C GLU A 498 5.56 17.01 -30.63
N MET A 499 5.07 15.82 -30.98
CA MET A 499 5.95 14.67 -31.26
C MET A 499 6.76 14.84 -32.55
N LEU A 500 6.20 15.50 -33.58
CA LEU A 500 6.93 15.82 -34.82
C LEU A 500 8.00 16.91 -34.61
N SER A 501 7.77 17.90 -33.75
CA SER A 501 8.76 18.95 -33.47
C SER A 501 9.86 18.49 -32.50
N THR A 502 9.49 17.77 -31.43
CA THR A 502 10.45 17.24 -30.43
C THR A 502 11.16 15.97 -30.89
N GLN A 503 10.66 15.29 -31.93
CA GLN A 503 11.11 13.97 -32.37
C GLN A 503 11.10 12.93 -31.24
N SER A 504 10.13 13.03 -30.32
CA SER A 504 10.08 12.28 -29.06
C SER A 504 8.68 11.74 -28.77
N THR A 505 8.57 10.72 -27.91
CA THR A 505 7.29 10.28 -27.28
C THR A 505 7.25 10.59 -25.78
N ALA A 506 8.21 11.39 -25.29
CA ALA A 506 8.17 12.03 -23.98
C ALA A 506 7.58 13.45 -24.15
N VAL A 507 6.27 13.50 -24.32
CA VAL A 507 5.43 14.70 -24.44
C VAL A 507 4.31 14.62 -23.39
N ASP A 508 3.87 15.75 -22.85
CA ASP A 508 2.94 15.76 -21.72
C ASP A 508 1.49 15.48 -22.13
N THR A 509 0.70 14.85 -21.25
CA THR A 509 -0.70 14.55 -21.58
C THR A 509 -1.59 15.78 -21.54
N VAL A 510 -2.39 16.00 -22.59
CA VAL A 510 -3.27 17.18 -22.70
C VAL A 510 -4.33 17.19 -21.60
N SER A 511 -4.42 18.32 -20.87
CA SER A 511 -5.34 18.48 -19.75
C SER A 511 -6.81 18.31 -20.17
N GLY A 512 -7.54 17.45 -19.45
CA GLY A 512 -8.91 17.05 -19.79
C GLY A 512 -9.03 16.07 -20.97
N ALA A 513 -7.91 15.56 -21.50
CA ALA A 513 -7.88 14.52 -22.53
C ALA A 513 -6.78 13.45 -22.23
N THR A 514 -6.50 13.21 -20.94
CA THR A 514 -5.36 12.41 -20.47
C THR A 514 -5.35 10.97 -20.98
N PHE A 515 -6.50 10.31 -21.05
CA PHE A 515 -6.59 8.92 -21.55
C PHE A 515 -6.31 8.83 -23.05
N SER A 516 -6.93 9.70 -23.86
CA SER A 516 -6.65 9.80 -25.30
C SER A 516 -5.22 10.22 -25.60
N SER A 517 -4.62 11.06 -24.74
CA SER A 517 -3.20 11.41 -24.82
C SER A 517 -2.31 10.16 -24.69
N ARG A 518 -2.54 9.31 -23.66
CA ARG A 518 -1.81 8.04 -23.52
C ARG A 518 -2.06 7.08 -24.68
N GLY A 519 -3.29 7.01 -25.21
CA GLY A 519 -3.61 6.20 -26.38
C GLY A 519 -2.81 6.59 -27.62
N ILE A 520 -2.68 7.90 -27.88
CA ILE A 520 -1.89 8.47 -28.99
C ILE A 520 -0.39 8.27 -28.76
N ILE A 521 0.14 8.65 -27.59
CA ILE A 521 1.56 8.49 -27.21
C ILE A 521 1.99 7.01 -27.28
N GLY A 522 1.16 6.11 -26.75
CA GLY A 522 1.38 4.67 -26.81
C GLY A 522 1.40 4.12 -28.23
N ALA A 523 0.50 4.56 -29.10
CA ALA A 523 0.47 4.15 -30.51
C ALA A 523 1.72 4.60 -31.28
N VAL A 524 2.18 5.85 -31.09
CA VAL A 524 3.41 6.35 -31.73
C VAL A 524 4.64 5.61 -31.17
N ARG A 525 4.75 5.41 -29.86
CA ARG A 525 5.84 4.63 -29.23
C ARG A 525 5.89 3.18 -29.73
N ASN A 526 4.73 2.55 -29.88
CA ASN A 526 4.63 1.19 -30.42
C ASN A 526 5.05 1.10 -31.90
N ALA A 527 4.84 2.15 -32.70
CA ALA A 527 5.36 2.24 -34.07
C ALA A 527 6.88 2.44 -34.10
N LEU A 528 7.43 3.36 -33.29
CA LEU A 528 8.87 3.61 -33.21
C LEU A 528 9.67 2.38 -32.76
N ASN A 529 9.14 1.59 -31.83
CA ASN A 529 9.79 0.36 -31.37
C ASN A 529 9.94 -0.68 -32.51
N GLN A 530 9.04 -0.70 -33.50
CA GLN A 530 9.16 -1.57 -34.68
C GLN A 530 10.24 -1.09 -35.65
N ALA A 531 10.56 0.22 -35.68
CA ALA A 531 11.60 0.80 -36.53
C ALA A 531 13.03 0.59 -36.00
N GLY A 532 13.18 0.19 -34.73
CA GLY A 532 14.46 0.07 -34.04
C GLY A 532 15.07 -1.34 -33.96
N VAL A 533 14.40 -2.38 -34.47
CA VAL A 533 14.82 -3.79 -34.27
C VAL A 533 15.18 -4.47 -35.59
N LEU A 534 16.49 -4.69 -35.81
CA LEU A 534 17.03 -5.89 -36.46
C LEU A 534 18.49 -6.07 -36.04
N ASP A 535 18.80 -7.24 -35.50
CA ASP A 535 20.02 -7.96 -35.88
C ASP A 535 19.74 -9.48 -35.88
N SER A 536 20.54 -10.26 -36.62
CA SER A 536 20.18 -11.62 -37.06
C SER A 536 20.84 -12.74 -36.23
N GLY A 537 20.41 -14.00 -36.22
CA GLY A 537 19.28 -14.74 -36.82
C GLY A 537 19.14 -16.07 -36.02
N SER A 538 18.33 -17.09 -36.32
CA SER A 538 17.47 -17.51 -37.45
C SER A 538 16.38 -18.43 -36.82
N ASN A 539 15.27 -18.82 -37.45
CA ASN A 539 15.06 -19.24 -38.83
C ASN A 539 13.71 -18.74 -39.36
N ALA A 540 13.63 -18.45 -40.66
CA ALA A 540 12.44 -17.90 -41.29
C ALA A 540 11.71 -18.95 -42.14
N SER A 541 10.38 -18.85 -42.22
CA SER A 541 9.64 -19.29 -43.40
C SER A 541 8.37 -18.46 -43.54
N SER A 542 8.22 -17.81 -44.69
CA SER A 542 7.10 -16.94 -45.02
C SER A 542 6.42 -17.41 -46.29
N THR A 543 5.11 -17.62 -46.24
CA THR A 543 4.29 -17.63 -47.46
C THR A 543 2.86 -17.20 -47.14
N ALA A 544 2.22 -16.56 -48.11
CA ALA A 544 0.79 -16.26 -48.10
C ALA A 544 0.04 -17.12 -49.12
N SER A 545 -1.27 -17.27 -48.92
CA SER A 545 -2.33 -17.57 -49.90
C SER A 545 -2.06 -18.52 -51.08
N SER A 546 -2.69 -19.71 -51.07
CA SER A 546 -3.60 -20.13 -52.16
C SER A 546 -4.33 -21.48 -51.89
N ASP A 547 -5.66 -21.45 -51.94
CA ASP A 547 -6.56 -22.37 -52.64
C ASP A 547 -6.50 -23.92 -52.49
N ASN A 548 -7.50 -24.42 -51.75
CA ASN A 548 -8.62 -25.25 -52.26
C ASN A 548 -8.61 -26.80 -52.15
N ALA A 549 -9.82 -27.32 -51.87
CA ALA A 549 -10.39 -28.66 -52.09
C ALA A 549 -9.72 -29.93 -51.54
N SER A 550 -10.35 -30.53 -50.52
CA SER A 550 -11.27 -31.66 -50.77
C SER A 550 -12.33 -31.82 -49.65
N LYS A 551 -13.36 -32.66 -49.88
CA LYS A 551 -14.59 -32.80 -49.05
C LYS A 551 -14.48 -33.93 -48.01
N GLY A 552 -15.23 -33.84 -46.91
CA GLY A 552 -15.22 -34.89 -45.86
C GLY A 552 -16.24 -34.78 -44.71
N GLU A 553 -17.43 -34.20 -44.91
CA GLU A 553 -18.60 -34.40 -44.02
C GLU A 553 -19.42 -35.62 -44.51
N PRO A 554 -20.34 -36.26 -43.73
CA PRO A 554 -21.29 -35.56 -42.85
C PRO A 554 -21.80 -36.28 -41.56
N THR A 555 -22.78 -35.63 -40.91
CA THR A 555 -23.88 -36.18 -40.06
C THR A 555 -23.66 -36.62 -38.60
N THR A 556 -24.44 -35.98 -37.73
CA THR A 556 -24.96 -36.43 -36.41
C THR A 556 -26.42 -36.93 -36.55
N PRO A 557 -27.13 -37.42 -35.50
CA PRO A 557 -26.74 -37.74 -34.12
C PRO A 557 -26.72 -39.27 -33.88
N PRO A 558 -27.72 -40.04 -33.34
CA PRO A 558 -28.96 -39.77 -32.60
C PRO A 558 -28.86 -40.09 -31.07
N LEU A 559 -30.00 -40.21 -30.38
CA LEU A 559 -30.18 -40.76 -29.01
C LEU A 559 -31.31 -41.79 -29.02
N VAL A 560 -31.25 -42.86 -28.20
CA VAL A 560 -32.38 -43.79 -27.95
C VAL A 560 -32.45 -44.20 -26.47
N ALA A 561 -33.67 -44.44 -25.99
CA ALA A 561 -34.11 -44.80 -24.63
C ALA A 561 -33.58 -46.19 -24.13
N ASN A 562 -33.84 -46.70 -22.91
CA ASN A 562 -35.06 -46.69 -22.06
C ASN A 562 -34.67 -47.10 -20.59
N SER A 563 -35.51 -47.22 -19.54
CA SER A 563 -36.98 -47.19 -19.39
C SER A 563 -37.47 -46.61 -18.02
N LYS A 564 -38.18 -47.39 -17.19
CA LYS A 564 -38.83 -47.02 -15.91
C LYS A 564 -39.08 -48.27 -15.04
N SER A 565 -39.13 -48.14 -13.70
CA SER A 565 -40.04 -48.91 -12.81
C SER A 565 -40.10 -48.39 -11.36
N THR A 566 -41.32 -48.38 -10.81
CA THR A 566 -41.81 -48.06 -9.42
C THR A 566 -43.32 -48.42 -9.40
N PRO A 567 -44.11 -48.36 -8.29
CA PRO A 567 -43.85 -48.10 -6.86
C PRO A 567 -44.17 -49.42 -6.04
N PRO A 568 -45.08 -49.58 -5.03
CA PRO A 568 -45.63 -48.69 -3.99
C PRO A 568 -45.39 -49.09 -2.48
N PRO A 569 -46.31 -49.65 -1.64
CA PRO A 569 -46.62 -48.95 -0.36
C PRO A 569 -46.77 -49.78 0.95
N VAL A 570 -46.68 -49.08 2.10
CA VAL A 570 -47.56 -49.22 3.30
C VAL A 570 -47.68 -47.82 3.97
N SER A 571 -48.79 -47.51 4.66
CA SER A 571 -49.07 -46.17 5.25
C SER A 571 -50.13 -46.16 6.36
N GLU A 572 -49.95 -45.35 7.41
CA GLU A 572 -50.96 -44.75 8.35
C GLU A 572 -50.20 -43.69 9.21
N GLN A 573 -50.63 -42.46 9.55
CA GLN A 573 -51.91 -41.79 9.95
C GLN A 573 -52.33 -42.00 11.43
N THR A 574 -52.89 -41.00 12.16
CA THR A 574 -53.22 -39.57 11.84
C THR A 574 -52.09 -38.61 12.32
N GLY A 575 -52.19 -37.42 12.96
CA GLY A 575 -53.24 -36.50 13.51
C GLY A 575 -52.56 -35.52 14.52
N ALA A 576 -53.04 -34.33 14.94
CA ALA A 576 -54.17 -33.44 14.60
C ALA A 576 -53.78 -31.94 14.86
N THR A 577 -54.71 -30.97 15.01
CA THR A 577 -54.44 -29.50 14.87
C THR A 577 -55.11 -28.58 15.97
N PRO A 578 -55.28 -27.21 15.89
CA PRO A 578 -54.56 -26.28 16.80
C PRO A 578 -55.37 -25.24 17.70
N PRO A 579 -55.36 -23.89 17.51
CA PRO A 579 -54.83 -22.91 18.50
C PRO A 579 -55.87 -21.87 19.04
N PRO A 580 -55.47 -20.84 19.82
CA PRO A 580 -55.09 -19.49 19.28
C PRO A 580 -53.81 -18.90 19.96
N VAL A 581 -53.06 -17.88 19.50
CA VAL A 581 -53.26 -16.61 18.73
C VAL A 581 -53.77 -15.41 19.56
N VAL A 582 -52.95 -14.35 19.68
CA VAL A 582 -53.30 -12.90 19.66
C VAL A 582 -52.00 -12.04 19.69
N ASN A 583 -52.10 -10.72 19.49
CA ASN A 583 -51.11 -9.90 18.79
C ASN A 583 -50.44 -8.75 19.61
N GLN A 584 -49.57 -8.00 18.94
CA GLN A 584 -48.65 -6.95 19.43
C GLN A 584 -49.28 -5.67 20.05
N LYS A 585 -48.39 -4.88 20.70
CA LYS A 585 -48.28 -3.39 20.67
C LYS A 585 -49.06 -2.58 21.74
N GLY A 586 -48.33 -1.70 22.44
CA GLY A 586 -48.82 -0.72 23.43
C GLY A 586 -47.67 0.17 23.96
N THR A 587 -47.97 1.34 24.54
CA THR A 587 -46.97 2.43 24.75
C THR A 587 -47.05 3.08 26.14
N SER A 588 -45.90 3.59 26.62
CA SER A 588 -45.70 4.74 27.54
C SER A 588 -46.24 4.75 28.99
N SER A 589 -45.33 5.09 29.93
CA SER A 589 -45.54 5.89 31.18
C SER A 589 -46.39 5.27 32.31
N SER A 590 -46.17 5.46 33.63
CA SER A 590 -45.41 6.47 34.40
C SER A 590 -45.20 6.03 35.89
N SER A 591 -44.36 6.77 36.65
CA SER A 591 -44.23 6.75 38.13
C SER A 591 -43.64 5.46 38.76
N THR A 592 -43.06 5.41 39.98
CA THR A 592 -42.99 6.36 41.12
C THR A 592 -41.56 6.38 41.75
N ALA A 593 -41.25 7.39 42.56
CA ALA A 593 -40.03 7.53 43.38
C ALA A 593 -39.94 6.49 44.54
N GLY A 594 -38.84 6.32 45.29
CA GLY A 594 -37.48 6.91 45.20
C GLY A 594 -36.93 7.40 46.56
N GLN A 595 -35.67 7.05 46.88
CA GLN A 595 -34.78 7.53 47.97
C GLN A 595 -33.42 6.82 47.80
N GLY A 596 -32.24 7.32 48.22
CA GLY A 596 -31.88 8.62 48.81
C GLY A 596 -30.57 8.48 49.62
N GLY A 597 -29.47 9.17 49.25
CA GLY A 597 -28.15 9.00 49.89
C GLY A 597 -26.95 9.20 48.95
N THR A 598 -26.75 10.39 48.36
CA THR A 598 -25.94 11.50 48.90
C THR A 598 -24.46 11.48 48.47
N SER A 599 -24.21 12.17 47.36
CA SER A 599 -23.08 13.10 47.10
C SER A 599 -21.63 12.73 47.46
N SER A 600 -20.80 12.66 46.41
CA SER A 600 -19.51 13.36 46.39
C SER A 600 -19.37 14.14 45.07
N SER A 601 -18.74 15.31 45.12
CA SER A 601 -18.64 16.25 43.97
C SER A 601 -17.40 15.98 43.11
N GLY A 602 -17.48 16.28 41.82
CA GLY A 602 -16.41 15.99 40.86
C GLY A 602 -16.60 16.65 39.49
N THR A 603 -16.78 17.98 39.46
CA THR A 603 -17.06 18.74 38.23
C THR A 603 -15.88 18.72 37.25
N SER A 604 -15.97 17.91 36.20
CA SER A 604 -15.14 18.08 35.00
C SER A 604 -15.74 19.16 34.09
N LYS A 605 -14.97 20.19 33.75
CA LYS A 605 -15.36 21.14 32.70
C LYS A 605 -15.32 20.41 31.35
N GLY A 606 -16.48 20.22 30.72
CA GLY A 606 -16.57 19.77 29.34
C GLY A 606 -16.06 20.82 28.35
N GLN A 607 -15.68 20.36 27.16
CA GLN A 607 -15.16 21.20 26.07
C GLN A 607 -16.25 22.06 25.39
N TYR A 608 -17.52 21.75 25.65
CA TYR A 608 -18.69 22.37 25.06
C TYR A 608 -19.76 22.64 26.12
N LYS A 609 -20.59 23.64 25.87
CA LYS A 609 -21.82 23.95 26.60
C LYS A 609 -22.93 22.97 26.22
N ASP A 610 -23.76 22.60 27.17
CA ASP A 610 -24.91 21.72 26.95
C ASP A 610 -26.03 22.48 26.21
N GLY A 611 -26.66 21.80 25.25
CA GLY A 611 -27.67 22.40 24.39
C GLY A 611 -27.81 21.66 23.05
N THR A 612 -28.65 22.20 22.17
CA THR A 612 -28.81 21.72 20.79
C THR A 612 -28.48 22.86 19.84
N TYR A 613 -27.49 22.64 18.98
CA TYR A 613 -26.90 23.65 18.10
C TYR A 613 -27.10 23.25 16.63
N THR A 614 -27.30 24.22 15.74
CA THR A 614 -27.60 23.93 14.33
C THR A 614 -26.60 24.63 13.42
N GLY A 615 -26.09 23.92 12.42
CA GLY A 615 -25.09 24.44 11.49
C GLY A 615 -25.34 23.98 10.06
N SER A 616 -24.82 24.75 9.10
CA SER A 616 -24.94 24.50 7.67
C SER A 616 -23.58 24.37 7.01
N GLY A 617 -23.51 23.59 5.92
CA GLY A 617 -22.32 23.44 5.09
C GLY A 617 -22.65 22.99 3.67
N SER A 618 -21.74 23.21 2.74
CA SER A 618 -21.97 23.02 1.30
C SER A 618 -21.48 21.66 0.81
N GLY A 619 -22.39 20.88 0.21
CA GLY A 619 -22.12 19.53 -0.30
C GLY A 619 -21.67 19.49 -1.76
N PHE A 620 -21.93 18.37 -2.45
CA PHE A 620 -21.65 18.21 -3.88
C PHE A 620 -22.69 18.91 -4.78
N GLY A 621 -23.96 18.92 -4.38
CA GLY A 621 -25.08 19.46 -5.15
C GLY A 621 -25.96 20.49 -4.43
N GLY A 622 -25.68 20.82 -3.16
CA GLY A 622 -26.48 21.76 -2.38
C GLY A 622 -26.12 21.81 -0.90
N THR A 623 -26.84 22.64 -0.13
CA THR A 623 -26.60 22.84 1.31
C THR A 623 -27.12 21.67 2.14
N THR A 624 -26.40 21.31 3.21
CA THR A 624 -26.96 20.48 4.29
C THR A 624 -27.04 21.29 5.58
N LYS A 625 -28.15 21.16 6.31
CA LYS A 625 -28.32 21.67 7.68
C LYS A 625 -28.37 20.50 8.67
N ILE A 626 -27.58 20.57 9.73
CA ILE A 626 -27.40 19.52 10.73
C ILE A 626 -27.61 20.10 12.13
N SER A 627 -28.29 19.33 12.99
CA SER A 627 -28.44 19.56 14.42
C SER A 627 -27.45 18.71 15.21
N VAL A 628 -26.88 19.25 16.28
CA VAL A 628 -25.94 18.58 17.18
C VAL A 628 -26.39 18.80 18.62
N THR A 629 -26.69 17.74 19.36
CA THR A 629 -27.10 17.82 20.78
C THR A 629 -25.96 17.41 21.69
N ILE A 630 -25.73 18.22 22.72
CA ILE A 630 -24.63 18.12 23.68
C ILE A 630 -25.21 18.01 25.09
N SER A 631 -24.68 17.10 25.90
CA SER A 631 -25.07 16.91 27.31
C SER A 631 -23.89 16.40 28.14
N ASN A 632 -23.73 16.92 29.37
CA ASN A 632 -22.55 16.73 30.21
C ASN A 632 -21.23 17.08 29.47
N GLY A 633 -21.29 18.12 28.63
CA GLY A 633 -20.17 18.62 27.82
C GLY A 633 -19.70 17.68 26.70
N LYS A 634 -20.52 16.71 26.31
CA LYS A 634 -20.23 15.70 25.27
C LYS A 634 -21.29 15.71 24.18
N ILE A 635 -20.87 15.48 22.94
CA ILE A 635 -21.75 15.27 21.79
C ILE A 635 -22.50 13.94 21.99
N VAL A 636 -23.82 14.00 22.11
CA VAL A 636 -24.70 12.83 22.35
C VAL A 636 -25.34 12.34 21.05
N SER A 637 -25.80 13.27 20.21
CA SER A 637 -26.46 12.94 18.93
C SER A 637 -26.24 14.01 17.88
N ILE A 638 -26.39 13.59 16.62
CA ILE A 638 -26.31 14.43 15.42
C ILE A 638 -27.46 14.00 14.51
N SER A 639 -28.21 14.96 13.94
CA SER A 639 -29.34 14.67 13.06
C SER A 639 -29.45 15.65 11.89
N THR A 640 -29.93 15.18 10.74
CA THR A 640 -30.18 16.01 9.56
C THR A 640 -31.45 16.85 9.76
N ILE A 641 -31.36 18.16 9.52
CA ILE A 641 -32.51 19.08 9.50
C ILE A 641 -33.02 19.25 8.07
N SER A 642 -32.12 19.52 7.13
CA SER A 642 -32.41 19.55 5.69
C SER A 642 -31.20 19.09 4.88
N ASN A 643 -31.45 18.56 3.69
CA ASN A 643 -30.43 18.10 2.76
C ASN A 643 -30.83 18.46 1.33
N GLU A 644 -30.12 19.40 0.73
CA GLU A 644 -30.22 19.79 -0.68
C GLU A 644 -29.08 19.15 -1.51
N ASP A 645 -28.19 18.37 -0.88
CA ASP A 645 -27.09 17.68 -1.54
C ASP A 645 -27.56 16.43 -2.32
N THR A 646 -26.76 15.96 -3.26
CA THR A 646 -27.02 14.74 -4.03
C THR A 646 -27.09 13.53 -3.09
N SER A 647 -28.31 13.01 -2.89
CA SER A 647 -28.61 12.04 -1.82
C SER A 647 -27.78 10.75 -1.90
N ARG A 648 -27.32 10.35 -3.10
CA ARG A 648 -26.42 9.21 -3.32
C ARG A 648 -25.08 9.37 -2.56
N TYR A 649 -24.51 10.57 -2.58
CA TYR A 649 -23.24 10.87 -1.92
C TYR A 649 -23.47 11.25 -0.45
N TYR A 650 -24.55 11.97 -0.16
CA TYR A 650 -24.95 12.31 1.21
C TYR A 650 -25.16 11.06 2.09
N ASN A 651 -26.00 10.12 1.65
CA ASN A 651 -26.31 8.89 2.40
C ASN A 651 -25.10 7.97 2.58
N ARG A 652 -24.10 8.06 1.68
CA ARG A 652 -22.82 7.35 1.81
C ARG A 652 -21.90 7.96 2.88
N ALA A 653 -22.02 9.25 3.15
CA ALA A 653 -21.14 10.00 4.05
C ALA A 653 -21.72 10.17 5.48
N ILE A 654 -23.01 10.53 5.60
CA ILE A 654 -23.60 11.03 6.85
C ILE A 654 -23.50 10.05 8.03
N GLY A 655 -23.75 8.75 7.82
CA GLY A 655 -23.70 7.74 8.88
C GLY A 655 -22.30 7.53 9.44
N THR A 656 -21.31 7.38 8.55
CA THR A 656 -19.89 7.22 8.93
C THR A 656 -19.39 8.45 9.68
N ILE A 657 -19.62 9.64 9.12
CA ILE A 657 -19.14 10.90 9.71
C ILE A 657 -19.79 11.15 11.07
N THR A 658 -21.10 10.95 11.20
CA THR A 658 -21.82 11.07 12.49
C THR A 658 -21.20 10.17 13.57
N ASN A 659 -20.98 8.90 13.24
CA ASN A 659 -20.37 7.94 14.18
C ASN A 659 -18.92 8.32 14.52
N SER A 660 -18.14 8.80 13.55
CA SER A 660 -16.77 9.30 13.79
C SER A 660 -16.74 10.55 14.67
N VAL A 661 -17.68 11.50 14.51
CA VAL A 661 -17.73 12.71 15.34
C VAL A 661 -18.16 12.38 16.77
N ILE A 662 -19.16 11.52 16.96
CA ILE A 662 -19.61 11.12 18.30
C ILE A 662 -18.53 10.30 19.02
N SER A 663 -17.75 9.48 18.31
CA SER A 663 -16.64 8.71 18.91
C SER A 663 -15.38 9.53 19.17
N LYS A 664 -14.95 10.41 18.25
CA LYS A 664 -13.80 11.32 18.46
C LYS A 664 -14.14 12.58 19.29
N GLN A 665 -15.43 12.83 19.58
CA GLN A 665 -15.94 14.05 20.23
C GLN A 665 -15.46 15.36 19.56
N SER A 666 -15.28 15.33 18.23
CA SER A 666 -14.64 16.39 17.45
C SER A 666 -15.05 16.32 15.98
N ALA A 667 -15.12 17.49 15.32
CA ALA A 667 -15.29 17.60 13.87
C ALA A 667 -14.01 17.33 13.06
N SER A 668 -12.91 16.90 13.70
CA SER A 668 -11.69 16.44 13.02
C SER A 668 -11.82 14.97 12.62
N VAL A 669 -12.57 14.73 11.54
CA VAL A 669 -12.91 13.41 11.02
C VAL A 669 -12.69 13.35 9.52
N ASP A 670 -12.44 12.13 9.05
CA ASP A 670 -11.93 11.84 7.72
C ASP A 670 -13.08 11.75 6.69
N THR A 671 -12.85 12.24 5.46
CA THR A 671 -13.88 12.22 4.41
C THR A 671 -14.14 10.81 3.86
N VAL A 672 -15.37 10.50 3.48
CA VAL A 672 -15.72 9.16 2.96
C VAL A 672 -15.38 9.06 1.46
N SER A 673 -14.54 8.07 1.12
CA SER A 673 -14.12 7.80 -0.26
C SER A 673 -15.30 7.59 -1.22
N GLY A 674 -15.33 8.37 -2.30
CA GLY A 674 -16.44 8.41 -3.26
C GLY A 674 -17.63 9.31 -2.83
N ALA A 675 -17.46 10.13 -1.79
CA ALA A 675 -18.42 11.13 -1.33
C ALA A 675 -17.72 12.36 -0.70
N THR A 676 -16.53 12.74 -1.20
CA THR A 676 -15.64 13.73 -0.57
C THR A 676 -16.27 15.11 -0.39
N TYR A 677 -16.93 15.66 -1.41
CA TYR A 677 -17.60 16.96 -1.34
C TYR A 677 -18.77 16.96 -0.33
N SER A 678 -19.65 15.96 -0.41
CA SER A 678 -20.71 15.75 0.60
C SER A 678 -20.16 15.58 2.02
N SER A 679 -19.03 14.88 2.16
CA SER A 679 -18.35 14.70 3.44
C SER A 679 -17.90 16.05 4.01
N ASN A 680 -17.28 16.91 3.19
CA ASN A 680 -16.86 18.24 3.59
C ASN A 680 -18.04 19.10 4.04
N GLY A 681 -19.16 19.10 3.30
CA GLY A 681 -20.37 19.84 3.69
C GLY A 681 -20.99 19.36 5.01
N ILE A 682 -20.98 18.04 5.27
CA ILE A 682 -21.43 17.47 6.55
C ILE A 682 -20.48 17.89 7.69
N ILE A 683 -19.17 17.78 7.49
CA ILE A 683 -18.15 18.15 8.48
C ILE A 683 -18.19 19.66 8.78
N GLU A 684 -18.41 20.49 7.76
CA GLU A 684 -18.61 21.93 7.89
C GLU A 684 -19.88 22.26 8.69
N ALA A 685 -21.02 21.64 8.35
CA ALA A 685 -22.27 21.83 9.10
C ALA A 685 -22.12 21.47 10.59
N ILE A 686 -21.44 20.35 10.90
CA ILE A 686 -21.13 19.93 12.26
C ILE A 686 -20.16 20.91 12.94
N ARG A 687 -19.10 21.36 12.25
CA ARG A 687 -18.14 22.35 12.78
C ARG A 687 -18.83 23.68 13.11
N ASN A 688 -19.77 24.11 12.28
CA ASN A 688 -20.56 25.33 12.45
C ASN A 688 -21.61 25.21 13.56
N ALA A 689 -22.08 24.01 13.90
CA ALA A 689 -22.86 23.78 15.11
C ALA A 689 -21.96 23.77 16.36
N LEU A 690 -20.81 23.09 16.33
CA LEU A 690 -19.87 22.99 17.45
C LEU A 690 -19.13 24.29 17.79
N SER A 691 -19.08 25.27 16.87
CA SER A 691 -18.52 26.60 17.18
C SER A 691 -19.44 27.43 18.07
N GLN A 692 -20.77 27.27 17.94
CA GLN A 692 -21.78 27.92 18.80
C GLN A 692 -21.81 27.32 20.22
N ALA A 693 -21.26 26.12 20.39
CA ALA A 693 -21.24 25.39 21.65
C ALA A 693 -20.00 25.66 22.52
N LYS A 694 -19.07 26.52 22.08
CA LYS A 694 -17.88 26.92 22.86
C LYS A 694 -18.19 28.09 23.79
#